data_AF-C6RIJ8-F1
#
_entry.id   AF-C6RIJ8-F1
#
_cell.length_a   1.000
_cell.length_b   1.000
_cell.length_c   1.000
_cell.angle_alpha   90.00
_cell.angle_beta   90.00
_cell.angle_gamma   90.00
#
_symmetry.space_group_name_H-M   'P 1'
#
loop_
_entity.id
_entity.type
_entity.pdbx_description
1 polymer ?
#
loop_
_entity_poly.entity_id
_entity_poly.type
_entity_poly.pdbx_seq_one_letter_code
_entity_poly.pdbx_strand_id
1 'polypeptide(L)'
;MDNRKNDDKNLNNGGNNFFNKNPILIFAIFAIIIVVAFRGLGGGEMDGTLLGQSAAGSKSTSYSEIKEMIKNKQVAQVGISETSIKAVDNGGRTYFAKRVNDPTLVPILEEQKIPYGAYSETNWFTEMLFSWVLPIFIFFGIWMFLASRMQRNMGGGILGMGSSKKLVNSEKPKVKFADVAGVQEAKEEVKEIVDFLKHPDRYINLGAKIPKGVLLVGPPGTGKTLLAKAVAGEADVPFFSVSGSSFIEMFVGVGASRVRDLFENAKKEAPAIVFIDEIDAIGKSRAASGMIGGNDEREQTLNQLLAEMDGFSSDASPVIVLAATNRPEVLDAALLRPGRFDRQVLVDKPDFKGRIEILRVHIKDIKLDHSVSIEDIARMTAGLAGADLANIINEAALLAGRKEKGKVEQADLLEAVERAIAGLEKKSRRINPKEKRIVAYHESGHALIAETTKGANRVTKVSIIPRGLAALGYTLHTPEENKFMMQRHELMAEVDVLLAGRAAEEVFIKEISTGAGNDLERATDILRSMISIYGMSDIAGLMVLEKRRSTFLAGGQADRDYSDRTAEKVDEFIKTTLDERYKHVLETLRTYGDAIEKMVEALYEEETIEGAKVREIIANYEKERGMPSRLVNLEENKEEQA
;
A
#
# COMPACT_ATOMS: atom_id res chain seq x y z
N MET A 1 -30.34 -73.12 -6.32
CA MET A 1 -29.67 -72.63 -5.10
C MET A 1 -29.62 -71.12 -5.22
N ASP A 2 -30.73 -70.41 -4.99
CA ASP A 2 -31.24 -70.04 -3.65
C ASP A 2 -30.15 -69.44 -2.78
N ASN A 3 -30.28 -68.29 -2.13
CA ASN A 3 -31.36 -67.32 -1.98
C ASN A 3 -30.75 -66.20 -1.11
N ARG A 4 -31.02 -64.93 -1.42
CA ARG A 4 -31.32 -63.84 -0.47
C ARG A 4 -31.28 -62.50 -1.20
N LYS A 5 -32.46 -62.17 -1.74
CA LYS A 5 -32.98 -60.81 -1.79
C LYS A 5 -33.03 -60.26 -0.36
N ASN A 6 -32.71 -58.98 -0.20
CA ASN A 6 -33.48 -58.13 0.70
C ASN A 6 -33.67 -56.79 0.01
N ASP A 7 -34.95 -56.46 -0.10
CA ASP A 7 -35.52 -55.20 -0.57
C ASP A 7 -35.04 -54.06 0.32
N ASP A 8 -34.63 -52.94 -0.27
CA ASP A 8 -34.84 -51.64 0.36
C ASP A 8 -35.69 -50.77 -0.57
N LYS A 9 -36.98 -50.81 -0.25
CA LYS A 9 -38.01 -49.91 -0.74
C LYS A 9 -37.67 -48.48 -0.31
N ASN A 10 -37.88 -47.56 -1.24
CA ASN A 10 -38.49 -46.25 -1.02
C ASN A 10 -38.75 -45.88 0.46
N LEU A 11 -37.86 -45.09 1.03
CA LEU A 11 -38.20 -44.10 2.04
C LEU A 11 -37.90 -42.73 1.45
N ASN A 12 -38.75 -42.35 0.49
CA ASN A 12 -39.03 -40.97 0.15
C ASN A 12 -39.72 -40.35 1.37
N ASN A 13 -38.93 -40.06 2.41
CA ASN A 13 -39.45 -39.43 3.61
C ASN A 13 -39.55 -37.94 3.33
N GLY A 14 -40.72 -37.56 2.83
CA GLY A 14 -41.20 -36.18 2.83
C GLY A 14 -41.26 -35.66 4.26
N GLY A 15 -40.11 -35.25 4.78
CA GLY A 15 -40.02 -34.29 5.85
C GLY A 15 -40.51 -32.96 5.30
N ASN A 16 -41.82 -32.74 5.42
CA ASN A 16 -42.43 -31.43 5.26
C ASN A 16 -41.62 -30.44 6.12
N ASN A 17 -40.69 -29.70 5.49
CA ASN A 17 -40.03 -28.57 6.10
C ASN A 17 -41.08 -27.47 6.31
N PHE A 18 -41.88 -27.65 7.36
CA PHE A 18 -42.77 -26.63 7.92
C PHE A 18 -41.98 -25.32 8.14
N PHE A 19 -40.69 -25.48 8.48
CA PHE A 19 -39.69 -24.44 8.66
C PHE A 19 -39.32 -23.64 7.39
N ASN A 20 -39.61 -24.13 6.18
CA ASN A 20 -39.22 -23.42 4.95
C ASN A 20 -40.42 -22.84 4.18
N LYS A 21 -41.65 -23.29 4.48
CA LYS A 21 -42.86 -22.80 3.79
C LYS A 21 -43.48 -21.57 4.45
N ASN A 22 -43.33 -21.40 5.77
CA ASN A 22 -44.01 -20.34 6.52
C ASN A 22 -43.03 -19.50 7.37
N PRO A 23 -42.19 -18.65 6.76
CA PRO A 23 -41.28 -17.76 7.50
C PRO A 23 -42.03 -16.84 8.48
N ILE A 24 -43.28 -16.50 8.16
CA ILE A 24 -44.17 -15.70 9.01
C ILE A 24 -44.50 -16.42 10.33
N LEU A 25 -44.67 -17.75 10.28
CA LEU A 25 -45.10 -18.54 11.44
C LEU A 25 -43.92 -18.80 12.39
N ILE A 26 -42.72 -18.96 11.85
CA ILE A 26 -41.46 -19.03 12.62
C ILE A 26 -41.17 -17.68 13.27
N PHE A 27 -41.38 -16.59 12.54
CA PHE A 27 -41.24 -15.25 13.09
C PHE A 27 -42.27 -14.97 14.18
N ALA A 28 -43.52 -15.42 14.04
CA ALA A 28 -44.54 -15.31 15.08
C ALA A 28 -44.13 -16.07 16.36
N ILE A 29 -43.59 -17.29 16.22
CA ILE A 29 -43.07 -18.06 17.35
C ILE A 29 -41.87 -17.35 17.98
N PHE A 30 -40.95 -16.81 17.18
CA PHE A 30 -39.77 -16.09 17.65
C PHE A 30 -40.14 -14.76 18.35
N ALA A 31 -41.13 -14.04 17.83
CA ALA A 31 -41.68 -12.83 18.44
C ALA A 31 -42.37 -13.15 19.78
N ILE A 32 -43.13 -14.25 19.86
CA ILE A 32 -43.72 -14.72 21.11
C ILE A 32 -42.61 -15.08 22.12
N ILE A 33 -41.55 -15.77 21.69
CA ILE A 33 -40.40 -16.10 22.55
C ILE A 33 -39.69 -14.83 23.03
N ILE A 34 -39.48 -13.84 22.17
CA ILE A 34 -38.88 -12.56 22.55
C ILE A 34 -39.78 -11.81 23.52
N VAL A 35 -41.09 -11.76 23.29
CA VAL A 35 -42.05 -11.11 24.21
C VAL A 35 -42.07 -11.82 25.57
N VAL A 36 -42.01 -13.16 25.60
CA VAL A 36 -41.93 -13.94 26.84
C VAL A 36 -40.58 -13.74 27.54
N ALA A 37 -39.47 -13.70 26.79
CA ALA A 37 -38.13 -13.45 27.32
C ALA A 37 -38.00 -12.03 27.88
N PHE A 38 -38.55 -11.03 27.19
CA PHE A 38 -38.60 -9.64 27.67
C PHE A 38 -39.57 -9.47 28.83
N ARG A 39 -40.66 -10.24 28.90
CA ARG A 39 -41.53 -10.28 30.09
C ARG A 39 -40.83 -10.92 31.30
N GLY A 40 -39.89 -11.85 31.05
CA GLY A 40 -39.04 -12.46 32.08
C GLY A 40 -37.85 -11.59 32.52
N LEU A 41 -37.41 -10.65 31.67
CA LEU A 41 -36.24 -9.78 31.91
C LEU A 41 -36.60 -8.30 32.17
N GLY A 42 -37.83 -7.87 31.86
CA GLY A 42 -38.29 -6.49 31.88
C GLY A 42 -39.08 -6.08 33.13
N GLY A 43 -38.57 -6.44 34.31
CA GLY A 43 -39.01 -5.90 35.60
C GLY A 43 -38.28 -4.62 36.02
N GLY A 44 -37.73 -3.86 35.08
CA GLY A 44 -37.00 -2.62 35.32
C GLY A 44 -37.52 -1.51 34.43
N GLU A 45 -38.31 -0.61 35.02
CA GLU A 45 -38.70 0.66 34.44
C GLU A 45 -37.46 1.43 33.96
N MET A 46 -37.51 1.90 32.72
CA MET A 46 -36.49 2.73 32.12
C MET A 46 -37.19 3.99 31.62
N ASP A 47 -37.39 4.97 32.50
CA ASP A 47 -37.48 6.36 32.09
C ASP A 47 -36.90 7.30 33.15
N GLY A 48 -36.24 8.34 32.67
CA GLY A 48 -35.28 9.14 33.41
C GLY A 48 -35.88 10.27 34.22
N THR A 49 -35.09 10.63 35.23
CA THR A 49 -34.95 11.93 35.90
C THR A 49 -35.88 12.29 37.07
N LEU A 50 -35.19 12.45 38.21
CA LEU A 50 -35.43 13.35 39.34
C LEU A 50 -36.04 12.75 40.61
N LEU A 51 -35.15 12.67 41.61
CA LEU A 51 -35.38 12.62 43.06
C LEU A 51 -35.96 11.30 43.58
N GLY A 52 -35.13 10.67 44.40
CA GLY A 52 -35.35 9.33 44.88
C GLY A 52 -36.52 9.21 45.83
N GLN A 53 -37.12 8.05 45.81
CA GLN A 53 -37.41 7.30 47.01
C GLN A 53 -37.58 5.83 46.63
N SER A 54 -36.99 5.02 47.49
CA SER A 54 -36.88 3.57 47.45
C SER A 54 -38.18 2.88 47.02
N ALA A 55 -38.04 1.82 46.22
CA ALA A 55 -39.06 0.83 45.96
C ALA A 55 -39.63 0.28 47.29
N ALA A 56 -40.70 0.89 47.76
CA ALA A 56 -41.42 0.47 48.94
C ALA A 56 -42.61 -0.38 48.49
N GLY A 57 -42.50 -1.69 48.70
CA GLY A 57 -43.45 -2.69 48.23
C GLY A 57 -44.91 -2.33 48.53
N SER A 58 -45.78 -2.49 47.54
CA SER A 58 -47.22 -2.32 47.67
C SER A 58 -47.86 -3.52 48.38
N LYS A 59 -48.65 -3.29 49.43
CA LYS A 59 -49.41 -4.35 50.13
C LYS A 59 -50.91 -4.11 49.97
N SER A 60 -51.67 -5.10 49.49
CA SER A 60 -53.13 -5.04 49.48
C SER A 60 -53.67 -5.34 50.90
N THR A 61 -54.39 -4.39 51.50
CA THR A 61 -54.95 -4.52 52.85
C THR A 61 -56.46 -4.23 52.85
N SER A 62 -57.13 -4.56 53.95
CA SER A 62 -58.56 -4.27 54.11
C SER A 62 -58.80 -2.78 54.41
N TYR A 63 -59.97 -2.26 54.03
CA TYR A 63 -60.32 -0.86 54.30
C TYR A 63 -60.32 -0.52 55.80
N SER A 64 -60.71 -1.47 56.65
CA SER A 64 -60.69 -1.33 58.11
C SER A 64 -59.27 -1.13 58.67
N GLU A 65 -58.28 -1.86 58.14
CA GLU A 65 -56.88 -1.70 58.56
C GLU A 65 -56.35 -0.32 58.18
N ILE A 66 -56.65 0.18 56.98
CA ILE A 66 -56.27 1.54 56.57
C ILE A 66 -56.93 2.58 57.49
N LYS A 67 -58.21 2.40 57.85
CA LYS A 67 -58.91 3.29 58.78
C LYS A 67 -58.29 3.29 60.19
N GLU A 68 -57.81 2.15 60.66
CA GLU A 68 -57.11 2.03 61.93
C GLU A 68 -55.72 2.69 61.89
N MET A 69 -54.97 2.50 60.80
CA MET A 69 -53.68 3.16 60.58
C MET A 69 -53.79 4.69 60.51
N ILE A 70 -54.89 5.20 59.92
CA ILE A 70 -55.21 6.64 59.90
C ILE A 70 -55.45 7.16 61.32
N LYS A 71 -56.23 6.45 62.16
CA LYS A 71 -56.46 6.83 63.56
C LYS A 71 -55.18 6.84 64.40
N ASN A 72 -54.27 5.92 64.13
CA ASN A 72 -53.00 5.78 64.85
C ASN A 72 -51.88 6.72 64.31
N LYS A 73 -52.18 7.65 63.39
CA LYS A 73 -51.20 8.55 62.71
C LYS A 73 -50.03 7.85 62.02
N GLN A 74 -50.25 6.64 61.52
CA GLN A 74 -49.22 5.86 60.83
C GLN A 74 -49.16 6.15 59.33
N VAL A 75 -50.09 6.96 58.81
CA VAL A 75 -50.24 7.28 57.38
C VAL A 75 -49.83 8.73 57.12
N ALA A 76 -48.95 8.92 56.13
CA ALA A 76 -48.47 10.23 55.70
C ALA A 76 -49.42 10.91 54.72
N GLN A 77 -50.00 10.15 53.79
CA GLN A 77 -50.90 10.68 52.76
C GLN A 77 -51.91 9.62 52.29
N VAL A 78 -53.12 10.06 51.95
CA VAL A 78 -54.17 9.18 51.40
C VAL A 78 -54.66 9.67 50.03
N GLY A 79 -54.49 8.84 49.01
CA GLY A 79 -55.08 9.01 47.69
C GLY A 79 -56.41 8.28 47.59
N ILE A 80 -57.47 8.96 47.14
CA ILE A 80 -58.82 8.37 46.97
C ILE A 80 -59.17 8.38 45.48
N SER A 81 -59.37 7.21 44.87
CA SER A 81 -59.92 7.07 43.52
C SER A 81 -61.42 6.73 43.56
N GLU A 82 -62.05 6.57 42.39
CA GLU A 82 -63.44 6.12 42.31
C GLU A 82 -63.63 4.69 42.87
N THR A 83 -62.62 3.82 42.73
CA THR A 83 -62.72 2.38 43.00
C THR A 83 -61.82 1.91 44.16
N SER A 84 -60.78 2.66 44.51
CA SER A 84 -59.75 2.24 45.46
C SER A 84 -59.23 3.41 46.32
N ILE A 85 -58.65 3.06 47.46
CA ILE A 85 -57.97 3.98 48.37
C ILE A 85 -56.52 3.52 48.49
N LYS A 86 -55.60 4.46 48.26
CA LYS A 86 -54.16 4.29 48.38
C LYS A 86 -53.69 5.06 49.62
N ALA A 87 -53.15 4.38 50.62
CA ALA A 87 -52.55 5.01 51.80
C ALA A 87 -51.04 4.81 51.78
N VAL A 88 -50.27 5.88 52.02
CA VAL A 88 -48.80 5.80 52.11
C VAL A 88 -48.41 6.01 53.56
N ASP A 89 -47.68 5.06 54.15
CA ASP A 89 -47.18 5.22 55.53
C ASP A 89 -46.00 6.20 55.61
N ASN A 90 -45.65 6.62 56.84
CA ASN A 90 -44.51 7.51 57.08
C ASN A 90 -43.15 6.91 56.65
N GLY A 91 -43.08 5.61 56.38
CA GLY A 91 -41.90 4.89 55.87
C GLY A 91 -41.91 4.68 54.35
N GLY A 92 -42.86 5.28 53.62
CA GLY A 92 -42.98 5.22 52.16
C GLY A 92 -43.70 3.99 51.61
N ARG A 93 -44.17 3.04 52.44
CA ARG A 93 -44.89 1.86 51.95
C ARG A 93 -46.32 2.21 51.55
N THR A 94 -46.73 1.65 50.41
CA THR A 94 -48.05 1.92 49.83
C THR A 94 -49.02 0.77 50.13
N TYR A 95 -50.19 1.11 50.66
CA TYR A 95 -51.29 0.20 50.93
C TYR A 95 -52.46 0.49 50.01
N PHE A 96 -53.06 -0.56 49.45
CA PHE A 96 -54.23 -0.45 48.58
C PHE A 96 -55.42 -1.21 49.19
N ALA A 97 -56.56 -0.54 49.31
CA ALA A 97 -57.84 -1.16 49.66
C ALA A 97 -58.93 -0.73 48.66
N LYS A 98 -59.94 -1.58 48.47
CA LYS A 98 -61.15 -1.17 47.72
C LYS A 98 -61.92 -0.14 48.53
N ARG A 99 -62.43 0.90 47.86
CA ARG A 99 -63.18 1.97 48.51
C ARG A 99 -64.51 1.44 49.04
N VAL A 100 -64.76 1.65 50.34
CA VAL A 100 -66.07 1.45 50.97
C VAL A 100 -66.71 2.82 51.14
N ASN A 101 -68.00 2.95 50.84
CA ASN A 101 -68.71 4.22 50.95
C ASN A 101 -68.96 4.55 52.43
N ASP A 102 -68.01 5.24 53.06
CA ASP A 102 -68.00 5.57 54.48
C ASP A 102 -67.89 7.10 54.65
N PRO A 103 -68.98 7.79 55.03
CA PRO A 103 -69.01 9.25 55.20
C PRO A 103 -68.07 9.76 56.32
N THR A 104 -67.60 8.88 57.21
CA THR A 104 -66.77 9.27 58.36
C THR A 104 -65.28 9.38 58.05
N LEU A 105 -64.83 8.95 56.86
CA LEU A 105 -63.40 8.90 56.51
C LEU A 105 -62.76 10.29 56.36
N VAL A 106 -63.42 11.19 55.63
CA VAL A 106 -62.91 12.56 55.38
C VAL A 106 -62.81 13.38 56.69
N PRO A 107 -63.82 13.38 57.58
CA PRO A 107 -63.70 14.03 58.89
C PRO A 107 -62.54 13.52 59.75
N ILE A 108 -62.27 12.21 59.75
CA ILE A 108 -61.15 11.61 60.50
C ILE A 108 -59.80 12.06 59.91
N LEU A 109 -59.68 12.16 58.59
CA LEU A 109 -58.47 12.65 57.92
C LEU A 109 -58.22 14.14 58.24
N GLU A 110 -59.28 14.95 58.32
CA GLU A 110 -59.19 16.37 58.71
C GLU A 110 -58.84 16.56 60.19
N GLU A 111 -59.44 15.76 61.10
CA GLU A 111 -59.13 15.79 62.54
C GLU A 111 -57.65 15.42 62.80
N GLN A 112 -57.11 14.43 62.08
CA GLN A 112 -55.72 13.99 62.21
C GLN A 112 -54.72 14.83 61.39
N LYS A 113 -55.20 15.79 60.58
CA LYS A 113 -54.42 16.65 59.67
C LYS A 113 -53.57 15.89 58.64
N ILE A 114 -54.11 14.82 58.07
CA ILE A 114 -53.43 14.02 57.03
C ILE A 114 -53.86 14.53 55.64
N PRO A 115 -52.91 14.89 54.75
CA PRO A 115 -53.24 15.35 53.39
C PRO A 115 -53.89 14.24 52.57
N TYR A 116 -54.97 14.58 51.85
CA TYR A 116 -55.67 13.66 50.94
C TYR A 116 -55.94 14.30 49.57
N GLY A 117 -56.01 13.48 48.52
CA GLY A 117 -56.24 13.93 47.14
C GLY A 117 -56.74 12.81 46.22
N ALA A 118 -57.19 13.17 45.01
CA ALA A 118 -57.61 12.20 44.00
C ALA A 118 -56.43 11.81 43.09
N TYR A 119 -56.36 10.53 42.69
CA TYR A 119 -55.40 10.04 41.69
C TYR A 119 -56.14 9.29 40.57
N SER A 120 -55.66 9.44 39.33
CA SER A 120 -56.26 8.83 38.14
C SER A 120 -55.62 7.46 37.86
N GLU A 121 -56.44 6.44 37.62
CA GLU A 121 -55.97 5.13 37.15
C GLU A 121 -55.75 5.21 35.63
N THR A 122 -54.49 5.16 35.17
CA THR A 122 -54.18 5.05 33.74
C THR A 122 -54.44 3.62 33.25
N ASN A 123 -55.18 3.49 32.14
CA ASN A 123 -55.52 2.20 31.55
C ASN A 123 -54.27 1.52 30.96
N TRP A 124 -53.72 0.56 31.70
CA TRP A 124 -52.57 -0.28 31.31
C TRP A 124 -52.64 -0.87 29.89
N PHE A 125 -53.85 -1.12 29.37
CA PHE A 125 -54.04 -1.68 28.03
C PHE A 125 -53.69 -0.69 26.91
N THR A 126 -54.00 0.60 27.08
CA THR A 126 -53.68 1.63 26.07
C THR A 126 -52.18 1.91 25.97
N GLU A 127 -51.46 1.79 27.08
CA GLU A 127 -50.00 2.00 27.12
C GLU A 127 -49.24 0.84 26.44
N MET A 128 -49.68 -0.40 26.68
CA MET A 128 -49.08 -1.60 26.09
C MET A 128 -49.21 -1.61 24.56
N LEU A 129 -50.37 -1.17 24.02
CA LEU A 129 -50.63 -1.25 22.59
C LEU A 129 -49.80 -0.22 21.79
N PHE A 130 -49.77 1.04 22.23
CA PHE A 130 -49.10 2.10 21.48
C PHE A 130 -47.59 2.14 21.69
N SER A 131 -47.11 1.76 22.87
CA SER A 131 -45.68 1.87 23.20
C SER A 131 -44.87 0.65 22.72
N TRP A 132 -45.48 -0.54 22.63
CA TRP A 132 -44.75 -1.78 22.28
C TRP A 132 -45.14 -2.36 20.92
N VAL A 133 -46.42 -2.32 20.54
CA VAL A 133 -46.89 -2.98 19.31
C VAL A 133 -46.59 -2.13 18.07
N LEU A 134 -46.84 -0.82 18.15
CA LEU A 134 -46.65 0.10 17.02
C LEU A 134 -45.20 0.15 16.49
N PRO A 135 -44.15 0.25 17.34
CA PRO A 135 -42.78 0.31 16.85
C PRO A 135 -42.32 -0.97 16.16
N ILE A 136 -42.78 -2.14 16.65
CA ILE A 136 -42.44 -3.45 16.05
C ILE A 136 -43.03 -3.56 14.63
N PHE A 137 -44.27 -3.10 14.43
CA PHE A 137 -44.89 -3.12 13.11
C PHE A 137 -44.25 -2.13 12.12
N ILE A 138 -43.84 -0.94 12.58
CA ILE A 138 -43.11 0.02 11.75
C ILE A 138 -41.75 -0.55 11.34
N PHE A 139 -41.03 -1.16 12.28
CA PHE A 139 -39.74 -1.80 12.00
C PHE A 139 -39.89 -2.96 11.00
N PHE A 140 -40.95 -3.77 11.13
CA PHE A 140 -41.28 -4.83 10.17
C PHE A 140 -41.53 -4.28 8.75
N GLY A 141 -42.30 -3.19 8.63
CA GLY A 141 -42.57 -2.53 7.35
C GLY A 141 -41.29 -2.04 6.66
N ILE A 142 -40.40 -1.41 7.43
CA ILE A 142 -39.10 -0.91 6.94
C ILE A 142 -38.19 -2.07 6.54
N TRP A 143 -38.13 -3.14 7.36
CA TRP A 143 -37.32 -4.32 7.08
C TRP A 143 -37.77 -5.05 5.82
N MET A 144 -39.09 -5.21 5.60
CA MET A 144 -39.61 -5.85 4.40
C MET A 144 -39.35 -5.00 3.14
N PHE A 145 -39.43 -3.67 3.26
CA PHE A 145 -39.09 -2.74 2.18
C PHE A 145 -37.59 -2.76 1.85
N LEU A 146 -36.70 -2.83 2.84
CA LEU A 146 -35.25 -2.95 2.64
C LEU A 146 -34.85 -4.33 2.09
N ALA A 147 -35.39 -5.42 2.64
CA ALA A 147 -35.10 -6.78 2.20
C ALA A 147 -35.54 -7.01 0.73
N SER A 148 -36.71 -6.49 0.34
CA SER A 148 -37.20 -6.59 -1.04
C SER A 148 -36.35 -5.77 -2.04
N ARG A 149 -35.70 -4.70 -1.60
CA ARG A 149 -34.76 -3.91 -2.43
C ARG A 149 -33.37 -4.56 -2.52
N MET A 150 -32.91 -5.17 -1.42
CA MET A 150 -31.63 -5.88 -1.36
C MET A 150 -31.65 -7.18 -2.20
N GLN A 151 -32.77 -7.91 -2.18
CA GLN A 151 -32.94 -9.15 -2.95
C GLN A 151 -33.11 -8.92 -4.46
N ARG A 152 -33.57 -7.73 -4.89
CA ARG A 152 -33.68 -7.37 -6.31
C ARG A 152 -32.36 -6.95 -6.96
N ASN A 153 -31.40 -6.45 -6.19
CA ASN A 153 -30.06 -6.08 -6.67
C ASN A 153 -28.98 -7.14 -6.39
N MET A 154 -29.24 -8.14 -5.54
CA MET A 154 -28.39 -9.32 -5.34
C MET A 154 -29.21 -10.60 -5.54
N GLY A 155 -29.21 -11.11 -6.78
CA GLY A 155 -29.79 -12.42 -7.08
C GLY A 155 -29.00 -13.55 -6.43
N GLY A 156 -29.47 -14.00 -5.26
CA GLY A 156 -28.97 -15.20 -4.57
C GLY A 156 -29.00 -15.02 -3.06
N GLY A 157 -29.79 -15.84 -2.36
CA GLY A 157 -29.99 -15.75 -0.92
C GLY A 157 -28.70 -15.89 -0.09
N ILE A 158 -28.79 -15.43 1.16
CA ILE A 158 -27.77 -15.40 2.22
C ILE A 158 -27.07 -16.75 2.51
N LEU A 159 -27.49 -17.85 1.91
CA LEU A 159 -26.86 -19.18 1.97
C LEU A 159 -25.88 -19.47 0.81
N GLY A 160 -25.58 -18.49 -0.05
CA GLY A 160 -24.64 -18.60 -1.18
C GLY A 160 -23.20 -18.18 -0.89
N MET A 161 -22.80 -18.02 0.37
CA MET A 161 -21.47 -17.54 0.79
C MET A 161 -20.39 -18.63 0.70
N GLY A 162 -20.33 -19.36 -0.42
CA GLY A 162 -19.41 -20.49 -0.60
C GLY A 162 -19.26 -21.04 -2.03
N SER A 163 -19.91 -20.45 -3.04
CA SER A 163 -19.64 -20.82 -4.45
C SER A 163 -19.33 -19.58 -5.26
N SER A 164 -18.07 -19.48 -5.67
CA SER A 164 -17.47 -18.46 -6.52
C SER A 164 -18.23 -18.27 -7.83
N LYS A 165 -19.12 -17.27 -7.90
CA LYS A 165 -19.52 -16.71 -9.20
C LYS A 165 -18.36 -15.86 -9.74
N LYS A 166 -17.51 -16.50 -10.54
CA LYS A 166 -16.80 -15.92 -11.70
C LYS A 166 -15.76 -14.83 -11.40
N LEU A 167 -14.66 -15.17 -10.73
CA LEU A 167 -13.53 -14.23 -10.52
C LEU A 167 -12.23 -14.59 -11.26
N VAL A 168 -12.09 -15.80 -11.81
CA VAL A 168 -10.89 -16.16 -12.58
C VAL A 168 -11.31 -16.77 -13.91
N ASN A 169 -11.38 -15.93 -14.95
CA ASN A 169 -11.47 -16.43 -16.32
C ASN A 169 -10.05 -16.73 -16.78
N SER A 170 -9.84 -17.88 -17.39
CA SER A 170 -8.62 -18.14 -18.13
C SER A 170 -8.56 -17.21 -19.35
N GLU A 171 -7.41 -16.57 -19.55
CA GLU A 171 -7.09 -15.90 -20.81
C GLU A 171 -6.03 -16.71 -21.56
N LYS A 172 -6.06 -16.68 -22.89
CA LYS A 172 -4.92 -17.13 -23.71
C LYS A 172 -4.18 -15.88 -24.20
N PRO A 173 -3.04 -15.51 -23.56
CA PRO A 173 -2.32 -14.30 -23.93
C PRO A 173 -1.78 -14.39 -25.36
N LYS A 174 -1.87 -13.29 -26.11
CA LYS A 174 -1.23 -13.16 -27.43
C LYS A 174 0.22 -12.67 -27.38
N VAL A 175 0.64 -12.19 -26.20
CA VAL A 175 1.97 -11.62 -25.96
C VAL A 175 3.01 -12.73 -26.07
N LYS A 176 4.11 -12.47 -26.76
CA LYS A 176 5.21 -13.42 -26.98
C LYS A 176 6.53 -12.90 -26.44
N PHE A 177 7.58 -13.72 -26.45
CA PHE A 177 8.92 -13.28 -26.04
C PHE A 177 9.52 -12.18 -26.91
N ALA A 178 9.00 -11.98 -28.13
CA ALA A 178 9.37 -10.87 -28.99
C ALA A 178 8.85 -9.50 -28.50
N ASP A 179 7.81 -9.50 -27.68
CA ASP A 179 7.19 -8.26 -27.13
C ASP A 179 7.80 -7.85 -25.79
N VAL A 180 8.58 -8.75 -25.17
CA VAL A 180 9.36 -8.47 -23.96
C VAL A 180 10.77 -8.09 -24.41
N ALA A 181 11.36 -7.03 -23.88
CA ALA A 181 12.71 -6.60 -24.26
C ALA A 181 13.56 -6.31 -23.01
N GLY A 182 14.89 -6.35 -23.15
CA GLY A 182 15.83 -5.95 -22.09
C GLY A 182 15.93 -6.86 -20.86
N VAL A 183 15.40 -8.09 -20.93
CA VAL A 183 15.49 -9.11 -19.85
C VAL A 183 15.88 -10.48 -20.43
N GLN A 184 17.00 -10.53 -21.15
CA GLN A 184 17.38 -11.69 -21.95
C GLN A 184 17.73 -12.92 -21.08
N GLU A 185 18.42 -12.70 -19.97
CA GLU A 185 18.79 -13.73 -19.01
C GLU A 185 17.53 -14.35 -18.38
N ALA A 186 16.58 -13.51 -17.97
CA ALA A 186 15.31 -13.97 -17.41
C ALA A 186 14.49 -14.77 -18.44
N LYS A 187 14.51 -14.38 -19.72
CA LYS A 187 13.85 -15.14 -20.80
C LYS A 187 14.47 -16.52 -21.00
N GLU A 188 15.79 -16.62 -20.94
CA GLU A 188 16.50 -17.90 -21.09
C GLU A 188 16.14 -18.85 -19.96
N GLU A 189 16.06 -18.35 -18.72
CA GLU A 189 15.64 -19.15 -17.57
C GLU A 189 14.20 -19.68 -17.69
N VAL A 190 13.26 -18.85 -18.15
CA VAL A 190 11.86 -19.28 -18.31
C VAL A 190 11.62 -20.06 -19.62
N LYS A 191 12.58 -20.12 -20.54
CA LYS A 191 12.46 -20.85 -21.80
C LYS A 191 12.31 -22.36 -21.58
N GLU A 192 12.96 -22.89 -20.55
CA GLU A 192 12.80 -24.30 -20.14
C GLU A 192 11.36 -24.61 -19.72
N ILE A 193 10.71 -23.67 -19.04
CA ILE A 193 9.31 -23.78 -18.63
C ILE A 193 8.39 -23.85 -19.85
N VAL A 194 8.69 -23.06 -20.89
CA VAL A 194 7.95 -23.09 -22.16
C VAL A 194 8.14 -24.42 -22.89
N ASP A 195 9.39 -24.93 -23.00
CA ASP A 195 9.64 -26.20 -23.69
C ASP A 195 8.94 -27.36 -22.98
N PHE A 196 8.92 -27.35 -21.65
CA PHE A 196 8.20 -28.32 -20.86
C PHE A 196 6.69 -28.28 -21.11
N LEU A 197 6.06 -27.09 -21.08
CA LEU A 197 4.62 -26.97 -21.31
C LEU A 197 4.21 -27.40 -22.73
N LYS A 198 5.10 -27.26 -23.72
CA LYS A 198 4.88 -27.75 -25.08
C LYS A 198 5.10 -29.25 -25.23
N HIS A 199 6.08 -29.80 -24.53
CA HIS A 199 6.53 -31.18 -24.69
C HIS A 199 6.70 -31.91 -23.34
N PRO A 200 5.64 -32.03 -22.52
CA PRO A 200 5.76 -32.56 -21.15
C PRO A 200 6.22 -34.02 -21.13
N ASP A 201 5.75 -34.83 -22.08
CA ASP A 201 6.06 -36.27 -22.17
C ASP A 201 7.56 -36.54 -22.27
N ARG A 202 8.33 -35.65 -22.93
CA ARG A 202 9.78 -35.80 -23.09
C ARG A 202 10.48 -35.81 -21.72
N TYR A 203 10.04 -34.94 -20.81
CA TYR A 203 10.63 -34.78 -19.50
C TYR A 203 10.14 -35.82 -18.50
N ILE A 204 8.84 -36.14 -18.53
CA ILE A 204 8.22 -37.16 -17.68
C ILE A 204 8.85 -38.54 -17.95
N ASN A 205 9.04 -38.91 -19.22
CA ASN A 205 9.65 -40.20 -19.59
C ASN A 205 11.12 -40.34 -19.15
N LEU A 206 11.82 -39.23 -18.96
CA LEU A 206 13.20 -39.20 -18.46
C LEU A 206 13.27 -39.18 -16.92
N GLY A 207 12.12 -39.11 -16.24
CA GLY A 207 12.05 -39.01 -14.78
C GLY A 207 12.48 -37.63 -14.25
N ALA A 208 12.48 -36.59 -15.09
CA ALA A 208 12.83 -35.24 -14.66
C ALA A 208 11.74 -34.67 -13.75
N LYS A 209 12.14 -34.14 -12.59
CA LYS A 209 11.22 -33.44 -11.69
C LYS A 209 11.04 -32.00 -12.17
N ILE A 210 9.80 -31.64 -12.42
CA ILE A 210 9.43 -30.33 -12.97
C ILE A 210 9.35 -29.32 -11.82
N PRO A 211 9.87 -28.10 -12.01
CA PRO A 211 9.66 -27.02 -11.05
C PRO A 211 8.17 -26.71 -10.96
N LYS A 212 7.61 -26.87 -9.76
CA LYS A 212 6.19 -26.62 -9.51
C LYS A 212 5.89 -25.13 -9.47
N GLY A 213 6.88 -24.32 -9.11
CA GLY A 213 6.73 -22.88 -9.00
C GLY A 213 7.98 -22.11 -9.34
N VAL A 214 7.79 -20.99 -10.04
CA VAL A 214 8.85 -20.04 -10.37
C VAL A 214 8.50 -18.69 -9.78
N LEU A 215 9.42 -18.13 -9.01
CA LEU A 215 9.30 -16.80 -8.43
C LEU A 215 10.08 -15.78 -9.28
N LEU A 216 9.36 -14.86 -9.91
CA LEU A 216 9.91 -13.69 -10.60
C LEU A 216 10.21 -12.60 -9.57
N VAL A 217 11.48 -12.27 -9.40
CA VAL A 217 11.95 -11.32 -8.39
C VAL A 217 12.55 -10.10 -9.08
N GLY A 218 12.21 -8.90 -8.65
CA GLY A 218 12.92 -7.70 -9.10
C GLY A 218 12.15 -6.41 -8.84
N PRO A 219 12.75 -5.24 -9.13
CA PRO A 219 12.11 -3.95 -8.89
C PRO A 219 10.76 -3.79 -9.60
N PRO A 220 9.87 -2.90 -9.12
CA PRO A 220 8.61 -2.62 -9.81
C PRO A 220 8.88 -2.09 -11.22
N GLY A 221 7.98 -2.38 -12.16
CA GLY A 221 8.07 -1.87 -13.54
C GLY A 221 9.08 -2.55 -14.46
N THR A 222 9.75 -3.64 -14.04
CA THR A 222 10.70 -4.40 -14.89
C THR A 222 10.03 -5.41 -15.83
N GLY A 223 8.70 -5.47 -15.87
CA GLY A 223 7.97 -6.32 -16.80
C GLY A 223 7.74 -7.77 -16.33
N LYS A 224 7.78 -8.05 -15.01
CA LYS A 224 7.49 -9.39 -14.45
C LYS A 224 6.17 -9.99 -14.95
N THR A 225 5.07 -9.22 -14.86
CA THR A 225 3.74 -9.63 -15.33
C THR A 225 3.71 -9.84 -16.84
N LEU A 226 4.45 -9.01 -17.60
CA LEU A 226 4.56 -9.13 -19.05
C LEU A 226 5.34 -10.40 -19.45
N LEU A 227 6.43 -10.70 -18.74
CA LEU A 227 7.22 -11.92 -18.93
C LEU A 227 6.37 -13.17 -18.63
N ALA A 228 5.61 -13.18 -17.53
CA ALA A 228 4.71 -14.29 -17.21
C ALA A 228 3.65 -14.52 -18.30
N LYS A 229 3.06 -13.44 -18.84
CA LYS A 229 2.13 -13.53 -19.98
C LYS A 229 2.81 -14.04 -21.24
N ALA A 230 4.06 -13.64 -21.50
CA ALA A 230 4.83 -14.09 -22.65
C ALA A 230 5.20 -15.58 -22.57
N VAL A 231 5.49 -16.11 -21.37
CA VAL A 231 5.70 -17.55 -21.14
C VAL A 231 4.43 -18.33 -21.53
N ALA A 232 3.26 -17.88 -21.07
CA ALA A 232 1.98 -18.52 -21.40
C ALA A 232 1.65 -18.42 -22.89
N GLY A 233 1.84 -17.24 -23.49
CA GLY A 233 1.60 -17.01 -24.91
C GLY A 233 2.55 -17.76 -25.82
N GLU A 234 3.80 -17.99 -25.41
CA GLU A 234 4.71 -18.85 -26.16
C GLU A 234 4.37 -20.33 -26.03
N ALA A 235 3.92 -20.78 -24.86
CA ALA A 235 3.46 -22.15 -24.65
C ALA A 235 2.06 -22.43 -25.23
N ASP A 236 1.30 -21.39 -25.60
CA ASP A 236 -0.11 -21.45 -26.06
C ASP A 236 -1.07 -22.12 -25.05
N VAL A 237 -0.81 -21.91 -23.76
CA VAL A 237 -1.58 -22.49 -22.65
C VAL A 237 -2.49 -21.44 -21.98
N PRO A 238 -3.61 -21.86 -21.35
CA PRO A 238 -4.41 -20.99 -20.49
C PRO A 238 -3.59 -20.33 -19.38
N PHE A 239 -3.87 -19.04 -19.15
CA PHE A 239 -3.23 -18.20 -18.15
C PHE A 239 -4.28 -17.71 -17.15
N PHE A 240 -4.10 -18.09 -15.88
CA PHE A 240 -4.94 -17.67 -14.76
C PHE A 240 -4.18 -16.61 -13.96
N SER A 241 -4.61 -15.35 -14.02
CA SER A 241 -3.95 -14.24 -13.32
C SER A 241 -4.74 -13.79 -12.11
N VAL A 242 -4.09 -13.70 -10.96
CA VAL A 242 -4.66 -13.17 -9.70
C VAL A 242 -3.63 -12.28 -9.00
N SER A 243 -4.08 -11.26 -8.27
CA SER A 243 -3.22 -10.49 -7.36
C SER A 243 -3.23 -11.14 -5.98
N GLY A 244 -2.09 -11.22 -5.31
CA GLY A 244 -1.96 -11.73 -3.95
C GLY A 244 -2.85 -10.98 -2.96
N SER A 245 -3.04 -9.68 -3.16
CA SER A 245 -3.95 -8.86 -2.36
C SER A 245 -5.42 -9.31 -2.43
N SER A 246 -5.84 -9.94 -3.53
CA SER A 246 -7.22 -10.42 -3.72
C SER A 246 -7.58 -11.61 -2.82
N PHE A 247 -6.58 -12.21 -2.17
CA PHE A 247 -6.82 -13.27 -1.19
C PHE A 247 -6.93 -12.77 0.24
N ILE A 248 -6.70 -11.47 0.50
CA ILE A 248 -6.82 -10.88 1.82
C ILE A 248 -8.24 -10.32 1.98
N GLU A 249 -9.01 -10.90 2.89
CA GLU A 249 -10.40 -10.51 3.16
C GLU A 249 -10.65 -10.38 4.67
N MET A 250 -11.71 -9.65 5.05
CA MET A 250 -12.11 -9.51 6.46
C MET A 250 -12.66 -10.81 7.07
N PHE A 251 -13.03 -11.78 6.24
CA PHE A 251 -13.63 -13.04 6.67
C PHE A 251 -12.63 -14.18 6.58
N VAL A 252 -12.36 -14.81 7.72
CA VAL A 252 -11.47 -15.96 7.84
C VAL A 252 -11.92 -17.10 6.92
N GLY A 253 -10.99 -17.67 6.17
CA GLY A 253 -11.22 -18.82 5.29
C GLY A 253 -11.70 -18.49 3.87
N VAL A 254 -12.10 -17.25 3.57
CA VAL A 254 -12.49 -16.85 2.20
C VAL A 254 -11.29 -16.88 1.25
N GLY A 255 -10.14 -16.35 1.67
CA GLY A 255 -8.90 -16.41 0.89
C GLY A 255 -8.48 -17.84 0.57
N ALA A 256 -8.46 -18.73 1.58
CA ALA A 256 -8.16 -20.15 1.40
C ALA A 256 -9.13 -20.85 0.41
N SER A 257 -10.43 -20.55 0.46
CA SER A 257 -11.39 -21.11 -0.51
C SER A 257 -11.10 -20.64 -1.94
N ARG A 258 -10.75 -19.36 -2.14
CA ARG A 258 -10.39 -18.82 -3.47
C ARG A 258 -9.14 -19.49 -4.02
N VAL A 259 -8.15 -19.77 -3.17
CA VAL A 259 -6.94 -20.51 -3.56
C VAL A 259 -7.32 -21.90 -4.07
N ARG A 260 -8.16 -22.65 -3.34
CA ARG A 260 -8.64 -23.97 -3.81
C ARG A 260 -9.34 -23.88 -5.17
N ASP A 261 -10.31 -22.97 -5.30
CA ASP A 261 -11.08 -22.80 -6.52
C ASP A 261 -10.18 -22.45 -7.73
N LEU A 262 -9.18 -21.57 -7.53
CA LEU A 262 -8.20 -21.20 -8.54
C LEU A 262 -7.46 -22.44 -9.06
N PHE A 263 -6.95 -23.26 -8.15
CA PHE A 263 -6.19 -24.46 -8.52
C PHE A 263 -7.06 -25.56 -9.10
N GLU A 264 -8.30 -25.74 -8.63
CA GLU A 264 -9.26 -26.67 -9.24
C GLU A 264 -9.60 -26.28 -10.69
N ASN A 265 -9.78 -24.99 -10.96
CA ASN A 265 -10.04 -24.51 -12.32
C ASN A 265 -8.82 -24.64 -13.22
N ALA A 266 -7.62 -24.33 -12.71
CA ALA A 266 -6.37 -24.55 -13.44
C ALA A 266 -6.13 -26.03 -13.78
N LYS A 267 -6.47 -26.95 -12.87
CA LYS A 267 -6.39 -28.41 -13.11
C LYS A 267 -7.32 -28.87 -14.24
N LYS A 268 -8.51 -28.29 -14.36
CA LYS A 268 -9.48 -28.64 -15.42
C LYS A 268 -9.01 -28.24 -16.82
N GLU A 269 -8.18 -27.19 -16.91
CA GLU A 269 -7.66 -26.66 -18.18
C GLU A 269 -6.16 -26.95 -18.39
N ALA A 270 -5.59 -27.90 -17.64
CA ALA A 270 -4.18 -28.27 -17.76
C ALA A 270 -3.86 -28.83 -19.17
N PRO A 271 -2.68 -28.51 -19.77
CA PRO A 271 -1.58 -27.70 -19.26
C PRO A 271 -1.95 -26.22 -19.10
N ALA A 272 -1.64 -25.62 -17.94
CA ALA A 272 -2.02 -24.23 -17.64
C ALA A 272 -0.98 -23.53 -16.74
N ILE A 273 -0.98 -22.20 -16.76
CA ILE A 273 -0.16 -21.36 -15.87
C ILE A 273 -1.06 -20.61 -14.89
N VAL A 274 -0.71 -20.67 -13.61
CA VAL A 274 -1.29 -19.83 -12.56
C VAL A 274 -0.29 -18.73 -12.22
N PHE A 275 -0.65 -17.47 -12.42
CA PHE A 275 0.17 -16.31 -12.09
C PHE A 275 -0.39 -15.57 -10.87
N ILE A 276 0.44 -15.42 -9.84
CA ILE A 276 0.13 -14.67 -8.62
C ILE A 276 1.04 -13.44 -8.56
N ASP A 277 0.50 -12.26 -8.86
CA ASP A 277 1.22 -11.00 -8.69
C ASP A 277 1.25 -10.58 -7.22
N GLU A 278 2.25 -9.81 -6.79
CA GLU A 278 2.38 -9.33 -5.39
C GLU A 278 2.19 -10.44 -4.33
N ILE A 279 2.90 -11.56 -4.51
CA ILE A 279 2.78 -12.70 -3.58
C ILE A 279 3.18 -12.34 -2.14
N ASP A 280 3.95 -11.26 -1.94
CA ASP A 280 4.30 -10.72 -0.63
C ASP A 280 3.10 -10.20 0.16
N ALA A 281 1.95 -9.98 -0.48
CA ALA A 281 0.69 -9.68 0.20
C ALA A 281 0.28 -10.82 1.17
N ILE A 282 0.35 -12.07 0.72
CA ILE A 282 -0.01 -13.26 1.52
C ILE A 282 1.21 -14.01 2.06
N GLY A 283 2.36 -13.86 1.41
CA GLY A 283 3.57 -14.63 1.65
C GLY A 283 4.54 -14.02 2.66
N LYS A 284 4.22 -12.90 3.31
CA LYS A 284 5.12 -12.29 4.30
C LYS A 284 5.43 -13.23 5.47
N SER A 285 6.61 -13.13 6.07
CA SER A 285 6.97 -13.92 7.26
C SER A 285 6.23 -13.44 8.52
N ARG A 286 6.00 -14.37 9.46
CA ARG A 286 5.39 -14.07 10.77
C ARG A 286 6.20 -13.06 11.58
N ALA A 287 7.53 -13.14 11.50
CA ALA A 287 8.45 -12.28 12.24
C ALA A 287 8.40 -10.80 11.77
N ALA A 288 7.98 -10.55 10.53
CA ALA A 288 7.87 -9.20 9.98
C ALA A 288 6.57 -8.46 10.35
N SER A 289 5.56 -9.17 10.86
CA SER A 289 4.24 -8.61 11.19
C SER A 289 4.05 -8.66 12.70
N GLY A 290 4.13 -7.50 13.36
CA GLY A 290 4.07 -7.38 14.84
C GLY A 290 2.90 -8.15 15.48
N MET A 291 3.07 -8.44 16.77
CA MET A 291 2.33 -9.41 17.60
C MET A 291 0.82 -9.14 17.82
N ILE A 292 0.13 -8.42 16.94
CA ILE A 292 -1.27 -8.00 17.11
C ILE A 292 -2.17 -8.64 16.02
N GLY A 293 -2.78 -9.77 16.35
CA GLY A 293 -4.16 -10.19 16.04
C GLY A 293 -4.71 -10.23 14.60
N GLY A 294 -3.98 -9.84 13.56
CA GLY A 294 -4.48 -9.80 12.16
C GLY A 294 -3.91 -10.87 11.23
N ASN A 295 -3.15 -11.84 11.75
CA ASN A 295 -2.37 -12.77 10.91
C ASN A 295 -3.11 -14.07 10.55
N ASP A 296 -4.23 -14.39 11.20
CA ASP A 296 -4.85 -15.73 11.10
C ASP A 296 -5.40 -16.03 9.69
N GLU A 297 -6.04 -15.04 9.05
CA GLU A 297 -6.58 -15.19 7.70
C GLU A 297 -5.48 -15.34 6.66
N ARG A 298 -4.47 -14.47 6.73
CA ARG A 298 -3.31 -14.49 5.83
C ARG A 298 -2.54 -15.80 5.95
N GLU A 299 -2.33 -16.27 7.17
CA GLU A 299 -1.64 -17.52 7.46
C GLU A 299 -2.42 -18.73 6.93
N GLN A 300 -3.74 -18.75 7.13
CA GLN A 300 -4.59 -19.82 6.61
C GLN A 300 -4.56 -19.87 5.08
N THR A 301 -4.65 -18.71 4.42
CA THR A 301 -4.56 -18.58 2.96
C THR A 301 -3.19 -19.03 2.45
N LEU A 302 -2.10 -18.63 3.12
CA LEU A 302 -0.74 -19.05 2.78
C LEU A 302 -0.58 -20.57 2.91
N ASN A 303 -1.01 -21.15 4.04
CA ASN A 303 -0.93 -22.59 4.25
C ASN A 303 -1.75 -23.36 3.21
N GLN A 304 -2.90 -22.83 2.79
CA GLN A 304 -3.68 -23.43 1.70
C GLN A 304 -2.96 -23.37 0.36
N LEU A 305 -2.30 -22.26 0.03
CA LEU A 305 -1.46 -22.16 -1.17
C LEU A 305 -0.34 -23.20 -1.16
N LEU A 306 0.35 -23.33 -0.02
CA LEU A 306 1.41 -24.33 0.17
C LEU A 306 0.87 -25.76 0.03
N ALA A 307 -0.30 -26.05 0.59
CA ALA A 307 -0.94 -27.36 0.49
C ALA A 307 -1.32 -27.70 -0.97
N GLU A 308 -1.85 -26.74 -1.74
CA GLU A 308 -2.12 -26.96 -3.16
C GLU A 308 -0.83 -27.20 -3.95
N MET A 309 0.22 -26.41 -3.69
CA MET A 309 1.55 -26.58 -4.33
C MET A 309 2.17 -27.95 -4.04
N ASP A 310 2.13 -28.40 -2.79
CA ASP A 310 2.65 -29.71 -2.38
C ASP A 310 1.80 -30.84 -2.95
N GLY A 311 0.47 -30.64 -3.04
CA GLY A 311 -0.51 -31.60 -3.54
C GLY A 311 -0.48 -31.88 -5.04
N PHE A 312 0.31 -31.15 -5.84
CA PHE A 312 0.51 -31.46 -7.26
C PHE A 312 1.36 -32.72 -7.43
N SER A 313 0.79 -33.76 -8.05
CA SER A 313 1.60 -34.75 -8.76
C SER A 313 1.94 -34.20 -10.15
N SER A 314 3.23 -34.06 -10.44
CA SER A 314 3.76 -33.58 -11.73
C SER A 314 3.32 -34.44 -12.92
N ASP A 315 2.77 -35.63 -12.65
CA ASP A 315 2.63 -36.72 -13.60
C ASP A 315 1.27 -36.75 -14.32
N ALA A 316 0.22 -36.09 -13.79
CA ALA A 316 -1.15 -36.21 -14.29
C ALA A 316 -1.78 -34.91 -14.82
N SER A 317 -1.31 -33.74 -14.38
CA SER A 317 -1.86 -32.43 -14.80
C SER A 317 -0.80 -31.33 -14.68
N PRO A 318 -0.10 -30.96 -15.77
CA PRO A 318 0.99 -29.99 -15.73
C PRO A 318 0.47 -28.57 -15.49
N VAL A 319 0.38 -28.18 -14.21
CA VAL A 319 0.08 -26.82 -13.78
C VAL A 319 1.34 -26.21 -13.18
N ILE A 320 1.74 -25.04 -13.68
CA ILE A 320 2.92 -24.32 -13.19
C ILE A 320 2.49 -23.02 -12.52
N VAL A 321 3.02 -22.77 -11.33
CA VAL A 321 2.74 -21.55 -10.57
C VAL A 321 3.84 -20.53 -10.80
N LEU A 322 3.53 -19.43 -11.49
CA LEU A 322 4.41 -18.27 -11.55
C LEU A 322 3.97 -17.27 -10.47
N ALA A 323 4.91 -16.73 -9.72
CA ALA A 323 4.63 -15.65 -8.77
C ALA A 323 5.56 -14.48 -8.99
N ALA A 324 5.11 -13.25 -8.72
CA ALA A 324 5.94 -12.06 -8.79
C ALA A 324 6.03 -11.36 -7.43
N THR A 325 7.22 -10.89 -7.08
CA THR A 325 7.45 -10.04 -5.91
C THR A 325 8.46 -8.94 -6.21
N ASN A 326 8.26 -7.78 -5.59
CA ASN A 326 9.27 -6.72 -5.54
C ASN A 326 10.18 -6.84 -4.31
N ARG A 327 9.84 -7.76 -3.40
CA ARG A 327 10.40 -7.87 -2.05
C ARG A 327 10.61 -9.34 -1.67
N PRO A 328 11.63 -10.01 -2.22
CA PRO A 328 11.91 -11.41 -1.90
C PRO A 328 12.27 -11.60 -0.42
N GLU A 329 12.88 -10.60 0.22
CA GLU A 329 13.41 -10.66 1.58
C GLU A 329 12.34 -10.76 2.67
N VAL A 330 11.11 -10.33 2.38
CA VAL A 330 10.00 -10.38 3.35
C VAL A 330 9.22 -11.69 3.30
N LEU A 331 9.45 -12.51 2.29
CA LEU A 331 8.71 -13.74 2.08
C LEU A 331 9.05 -14.80 3.14
N ASP A 332 8.06 -15.61 3.48
CA ASP A 332 8.22 -16.76 4.34
C ASP A 332 9.13 -17.79 3.66
N ALA A 333 10.18 -18.23 4.36
CA ALA A 333 11.12 -19.22 3.86
C ALA A 333 10.44 -20.54 3.47
N ALA A 334 9.25 -20.83 3.99
CA ALA A 334 8.43 -21.97 3.58
C ALA A 334 8.06 -21.93 2.09
N LEU A 335 7.85 -20.75 1.50
CA LEU A 335 7.54 -20.61 0.06
C LEU A 335 8.71 -20.98 -0.84
N LEU A 336 9.95 -20.74 -0.37
CA LEU A 336 11.18 -20.94 -1.13
C LEU A 336 11.76 -22.36 -0.99
N ARG A 337 11.05 -23.28 -0.32
CA ARG A 337 11.51 -24.66 -0.15
C ARG A 337 11.35 -25.45 -1.45
N PRO A 338 12.24 -26.43 -1.73
CA PRO A 338 12.11 -27.32 -2.88
C PRO A 338 10.72 -27.96 -2.97
N GLY A 339 10.12 -27.96 -4.17
CA GLY A 339 8.75 -28.42 -4.42
C GLY A 339 7.69 -27.32 -4.36
N ARG A 340 8.06 -26.07 -4.04
CA ARG A 340 7.18 -24.89 -4.08
C ARG A 340 7.70 -23.88 -5.08
N PHE A 341 8.25 -22.74 -4.65
CA PHE A 341 9.01 -21.84 -5.52
C PHE A 341 10.49 -22.24 -5.49
N ASP A 342 10.78 -23.32 -6.19
CA ASP A 342 12.11 -23.91 -6.26
C ASP A 342 13.03 -23.17 -7.24
N ARG A 343 12.47 -22.43 -8.21
CA ARG A 343 13.22 -21.54 -9.10
C ARG A 343 12.93 -20.08 -8.79
N GLN A 344 14.00 -19.27 -8.73
CA GLN A 344 13.90 -17.82 -8.61
C GLN A 344 14.56 -17.21 -9.84
N VAL A 345 13.80 -16.43 -10.60
CA VAL A 345 14.29 -15.74 -11.80
C VAL A 345 14.36 -14.26 -11.49
N LEU A 346 15.57 -13.70 -11.59
CA LEU A 346 15.79 -12.28 -11.38
C LEU A 346 15.39 -11.50 -12.65
N VAL A 347 14.48 -10.55 -12.48
CA VAL A 347 14.00 -9.62 -13.51
C VAL A 347 14.42 -8.21 -13.10
N ASP A 348 15.69 -7.89 -13.35
CA ASP A 348 16.30 -6.63 -12.96
C ASP A 348 16.00 -5.50 -13.96
N LYS A 349 16.46 -4.29 -13.63
CA LYS A 349 16.41 -3.13 -14.52
C LYS A 349 17.26 -3.38 -15.77
N PRO A 350 16.82 -2.87 -16.94
CA PRO A 350 17.52 -3.10 -18.19
C PRO A 350 18.89 -2.43 -18.23
N ASP A 351 19.84 -3.12 -18.86
CA ASP A 351 21.15 -2.57 -19.22
C ASP A 351 21.02 -1.59 -20.41
N PHE A 352 22.13 -1.02 -20.89
CA PHE A 352 22.09 -0.03 -21.97
C PHE A 352 21.48 -0.61 -23.26
N LYS A 353 21.84 -1.84 -23.64
CA LYS A 353 21.29 -2.51 -24.82
C LYS A 353 19.80 -2.81 -24.63
N GLY A 354 19.43 -3.34 -23.46
CA GLY A 354 18.05 -3.62 -23.09
C GLY A 354 17.17 -2.37 -23.09
N ARG A 355 17.69 -1.22 -22.64
CA ARG A 355 16.96 0.06 -22.73
C ARG A 355 16.69 0.46 -24.18
N ILE A 356 17.68 0.33 -25.07
CA ILE A 356 17.50 0.57 -26.50
C ILE A 356 16.42 -0.35 -27.07
N GLU A 357 16.44 -1.64 -26.73
CA GLU A 357 15.44 -2.60 -27.20
C GLU A 357 14.03 -2.27 -26.69
N ILE A 358 13.89 -1.93 -25.39
CA ILE A 358 12.60 -1.54 -24.80
C ILE A 358 12.07 -0.28 -25.47
N LEU A 359 12.92 0.75 -25.64
CA LEU A 359 12.54 1.96 -26.37
C LEU A 359 12.10 1.62 -27.79
N ARG A 360 12.84 0.76 -28.50
CA ARG A 360 12.49 0.28 -29.84
C ARG A 360 11.16 -0.46 -29.92
N VAL A 361 10.74 -1.17 -28.88
CA VAL A 361 9.42 -1.80 -28.82
C VAL A 361 8.33 -0.74 -28.71
N HIS A 362 8.50 0.23 -27.80
CA HIS A 362 7.46 1.23 -27.53
C HIS A 362 7.32 2.32 -28.60
N ILE A 363 8.34 2.54 -29.43
CA ILE A 363 8.26 3.50 -30.54
C ILE A 363 7.55 2.97 -31.79
N LYS A 364 7.32 1.65 -31.93
CA LYS A 364 6.77 1.07 -33.17
C LYS A 364 5.45 1.71 -33.58
N ASP A 365 4.63 2.08 -32.61
CA ASP A 365 3.30 2.66 -32.81
C ASP A 365 3.32 4.21 -32.89
N ILE A 366 4.50 4.83 -32.82
CA ILE A 366 4.66 6.29 -32.75
C ILE A 366 5.34 6.82 -34.02
N LYS A 367 4.81 7.93 -34.53
CA LYS A 367 5.42 8.65 -35.66
C LYS A 367 6.60 9.49 -35.18
N LEU A 368 7.81 8.96 -35.33
CA LEU A 368 9.05 9.65 -34.98
C LEU A 368 9.66 10.37 -36.18
N ASP A 369 10.37 11.46 -35.89
CA ASP A 369 11.25 12.08 -36.86
C ASP A 369 12.53 11.25 -37.09
N HIS A 370 13.13 11.37 -38.26
CA HIS A 370 14.35 10.64 -38.62
C HIS A 370 15.59 11.15 -37.87
N SER A 371 15.55 12.37 -37.32
CA SER A 371 16.66 12.96 -36.58
C SER A 371 16.78 12.45 -35.14
N VAL A 372 15.88 11.57 -34.68
CA VAL A 372 15.85 11.09 -33.30
C VAL A 372 16.94 10.05 -33.04
N SER A 373 17.75 10.28 -32.00
CA SER A 373 18.69 9.28 -31.47
C SER A 373 18.09 8.61 -30.24
N ILE A 374 17.83 7.30 -30.35
CA ILE A 374 17.36 6.45 -29.25
C ILE A 374 18.50 6.18 -28.26
N GLU A 375 19.72 6.10 -28.77
CA GLU A 375 20.93 5.84 -27.99
C GLU A 375 21.16 6.95 -26.96
N ASP A 376 20.95 8.21 -27.34
CA ASP A 376 21.08 9.35 -26.42
C ASP A 376 20.04 9.30 -25.30
N ILE A 377 18.79 8.97 -25.63
CA ILE A 377 17.73 8.78 -24.63
C ILE A 377 18.08 7.62 -23.70
N ALA A 378 18.56 6.50 -24.23
CA ALA A 378 18.95 5.33 -23.44
C ALA A 378 20.11 5.61 -22.46
N ARG A 379 21.02 6.55 -22.77
CA ARG A 379 22.06 7.02 -21.83
C ARG A 379 21.46 7.84 -20.70
N MET A 380 20.57 8.78 -21.03
CA MET A 380 19.94 9.67 -20.05
C MET A 380 18.94 8.96 -19.12
N THR A 381 18.39 7.82 -19.55
CA THR A 381 17.44 7.03 -18.76
C THR A 381 18.11 5.88 -17.99
N ALA A 382 19.39 6.02 -17.63
CA ALA A 382 20.09 5.02 -16.85
C ALA A 382 19.40 4.79 -15.48
N GLY A 383 19.27 3.51 -15.08
CA GLY A 383 18.63 3.13 -13.82
C GLY A 383 17.10 3.21 -13.80
N LEU A 384 16.44 3.59 -14.90
CA LEU A 384 14.99 3.54 -15.05
C LEU A 384 14.51 2.12 -15.41
N ALA A 385 13.30 1.77 -14.97
CA ALA A 385 12.68 0.48 -15.29
C ALA A 385 11.98 0.52 -16.65
N GLY A 386 11.64 -0.65 -17.21
CA GLY A 386 10.98 -0.73 -18.52
C GLY A 386 9.65 0.05 -18.58
N ALA A 387 8.87 0.03 -17.50
CA ALA A 387 7.64 0.82 -17.39
C ALA A 387 7.89 2.34 -17.44
N ASP A 388 8.99 2.82 -16.87
CA ASP A 388 9.37 4.23 -16.91
C ASP A 388 9.73 4.65 -18.33
N LEU A 389 10.46 3.79 -19.07
CA LEU A 389 10.81 4.03 -20.48
C LEU A 389 9.56 4.08 -21.37
N ALA A 390 8.63 3.15 -21.16
CA ALA A 390 7.34 3.17 -21.85
C ALA A 390 6.57 4.48 -21.58
N ASN A 391 6.59 4.95 -20.34
CA ASN A 391 5.96 6.19 -19.94
C ASN A 391 6.64 7.41 -20.59
N ILE A 392 7.98 7.46 -20.66
CA ILE A 392 8.73 8.54 -21.34
C ILE A 392 8.31 8.64 -22.80
N ILE A 393 8.23 7.51 -23.49
CA ILE A 393 7.86 7.48 -24.90
C ILE A 393 6.41 7.96 -25.11
N ASN A 394 5.49 7.53 -24.25
CA ASN A 394 4.10 8.00 -24.27
C ASN A 394 3.98 9.50 -23.96
N GLU A 395 4.70 10.00 -22.95
CA GLU A 395 4.71 11.43 -22.61
C GLU A 395 5.30 12.28 -23.74
N ALA A 396 6.34 11.82 -24.43
CA ALA A 396 6.89 12.51 -25.60
C ALA A 396 5.85 12.62 -26.73
N ALA A 397 5.08 11.56 -26.97
CA ALA A 397 3.98 11.59 -27.94
C ALA A 397 2.87 12.57 -27.53
N LEU A 398 2.50 12.60 -26.24
CA LEU A 398 1.53 13.55 -25.71
C LEU A 398 2.01 14.99 -25.79
N LEU A 399 3.31 15.26 -25.54
CA LEU A 399 3.92 16.59 -25.67
C LEU A 399 3.90 17.07 -27.12
N ALA A 400 4.30 16.21 -28.07
CA ALA A 400 4.24 16.51 -29.49
C ALA A 400 2.79 16.77 -29.94
N GLY A 401 1.84 15.96 -29.48
CA GLY A 401 0.41 16.14 -29.75
C GLY A 401 -0.17 17.44 -29.20
N ARG A 402 0.23 17.85 -27.97
CA ARG A 402 -0.16 19.15 -27.39
C ARG A 402 0.38 20.34 -28.16
N LYS A 403 1.55 20.19 -28.78
CA LYS A 403 2.17 21.19 -29.67
C LYS A 403 1.66 21.10 -31.11
N GLU A 404 0.66 20.26 -31.38
CA GLU A 404 0.08 20.00 -32.70
C GLU A 404 1.12 19.56 -33.76
N LYS A 405 2.21 18.91 -33.32
CA LYS A 405 3.24 18.39 -34.23
C LYS A 405 2.76 17.12 -34.94
N GLY A 406 3.17 16.96 -36.20
CA GLY A 406 2.87 15.74 -36.98
C GLY A 406 3.75 14.52 -36.64
N LYS A 407 4.89 14.76 -35.98
CA LYS A 407 5.87 13.75 -35.57
C LYS A 407 6.48 14.11 -34.21
N VAL A 408 6.99 13.11 -33.50
CA VAL A 408 7.76 13.28 -32.26
C VAL A 408 9.22 13.56 -32.61
N GLU A 409 9.76 14.66 -32.09
CA GLU A 409 11.14 15.09 -32.30
C GLU A 409 12.03 14.78 -31.09
N GLN A 410 13.36 14.88 -31.26
CA GLN A 410 14.33 14.66 -30.17
C GLN A 410 14.03 15.53 -28.95
N ALA A 411 13.65 16.79 -29.17
CA ALA A 411 13.35 17.73 -28.10
C ALA A 411 12.16 17.28 -27.23
N ASP A 412 11.15 16.63 -27.82
CA ASP A 412 9.98 16.16 -27.06
C ASP A 412 10.32 14.92 -26.22
N LEU A 413 11.24 14.06 -26.69
CA LEU A 413 11.79 12.94 -25.91
C LEU A 413 12.66 13.43 -24.76
N LEU A 414 13.55 14.39 -25.01
CA LEU A 414 14.37 15.01 -23.96
C LEU A 414 13.50 15.68 -22.89
N GLU A 415 12.46 16.41 -23.30
CA GLU A 415 11.51 17.02 -22.36
C GLU A 415 10.76 15.96 -21.53
N ALA A 416 10.40 14.82 -22.13
CA ALA A 416 9.76 13.72 -21.42
C ALA A 416 10.70 13.03 -20.41
N VAL A 417 11.98 12.83 -20.76
CA VAL A 417 13.01 12.32 -19.83
C VAL A 417 13.18 13.29 -18.66
N GLU A 418 13.32 14.59 -18.92
CA GLU A 418 13.44 15.62 -17.89
C GLU A 418 12.23 15.64 -16.98
N ARG A 419 11.03 15.48 -17.53
CA ARG A 419 9.80 15.43 -16.75
C ARG A 419 9.71 14.16 -15.90
N ALA A 420 10.22 13.03 -16.38
CA ALA A 420 10.26 11.80 -15.60
C ALA A 420 11.23 11.89 -14.41
N ILE A 421 12.38 12.56 -14.58
CA ILE A 421 13.42 12.68 -13.55
C ILE A 421 13.13 13.84 -12.57
N ALA A 422 12.90 15.05 -13.10
CA ALA A 422 12.80 16.28 -12.31
C ALA A 422 11.33 16.72 -12.06
N GLY A 423 10.37 16.12 -12.75
CA GLY A 423 8.96 16.45 -12.63
C GLY A 423 8.49 17.58 -13.55
N LEU A 424 7.22 17.97 -13.37
CA LEU A 424 6.54 18.99 -14.16
C LEU A 424 7.15 20.38 -13.97
N GLU A 425 7.35 21.09 -15.08
CA GLU A 425 7.76 22.50 -15.10
C GLU A 425 6.65 23.40 -14.55
N LYS A 426 6.97 24.27 -13.59
CA LYS A 426 6.01 25.20 -12.98
C LYS A 426 6.07 26.58 -13.61
N LYS A 427 5.45 26.73 -14.79
CA LYS A 427 5.37 28.01 -15.53
C LYS A 427 4.68 29.14 -14.75
N SER A 428 3.81 28.82 -13.79
CA SER A 428 3.08 29.82 -12.98
C SER A 428 3.87 30.32 -11.77
N ARG A 429 4.97 29.66 -11.38
CA ARG A 429 5.75 30.05 -10.20
C ARG A 429 6.64 31.22 -10.57
N ARG A 430 6.19 32.44 -10.29
CA ARG A 430 7.03 33.64 -10.36
C ARG A 430 8.15 33.52 -9.31
N ILE A 431 9.37 33.26 -9.76
CA ILE A 431 10.56 33.26 -8.91
C ILE A 431 10.95 34.71 -8.62
N ASN A 432 11.19 35.03 -7.36
CA ASN A 432 11.70 36.34 -6.96
C ASN A 432 13.11 36.54 -7.56
N PRO A 433 13.48 37.71 -8.11
CA PRO A 433 14.85 37.96 -8.58
C PRO A 433 15.96 37.56 -7.59
N LYS A 434 15.74 37.73 -6.27
CA LYS A 434 16.69 37.26 -5.25
C LYS A 434 16.84 35.72 -5.27
N GLU A 435 15.74 35.00 -5.37
CA GLU A 435 15.75 33.53 -5.45
C GLU A 435 16.35 33.05 -6.77
N LYS A 436 16.02 33.69 -7.90
CA LYS A 436 16.61 33.36 -9.21
C LYS A 436 18.13 33.50 -9.17
N ARG A 437 18.64 34.54 -8.49
CA ARG A 437 20.07 34.73 -8.25
C ARG A 437 20.66 33.59 -7.43
N ILE A 438 20.02 33.22 -6.31
CA ILE A 438 20.49 32.13 -5.45
C ILE A 438 20.63 30.83 -6.25
N VAL A 439 19.57 30.47 -6.98
CA VAL A 439 19.54 29.25 -7.80
C VAL A 439 20.61 29.28 -8.89
N ALA A 440 20.80 30.41 -9.59
CA ALA A 440 21.79 30.50 -10.65
C ALA A 440 23.23 30.23 -10.16
N TYR A 441 23.64 30.82 -9.03
CA TYR A 441 24.96 30.53 -8.45
C TYR A 441 25.03 29.09 -7.91
N HIS A 442 23.96 28.61 -7.29
CA HIS A 442 23.89 27.25 -6.74
C HIS A 442 24.11 26.19 -7.83
N GLU A 443 23.34 26.26 -8.92
CA GLU A 443 23.45 25.32 -10.03
C GLU A 443 24.76 25.47 -10.81
N SER A 444 25.27 26.71 -10.96
CA SER A 444 26.59 26.94 -11.58
C SER A 444 27.71 26.30 -10.74
N GLY A 445 27.57 26.30 -9.41
CA GLY A 445 28.48 25.62 -8.50
C GLY A 445 28.54 24.12 -8.77
N HIS A 446 27.39 23.45 -8.81
CA HIS A 446 27.30 22.02 -9.17
C HIS A 446 27.93 21.75 -10.53
N ALA A 447 27.60 22.57 -11.53
CA ALA A 447 28.07 22.37 -12.90
C ALA A 447 29.60 22.51 -13.04
N LEU A 448 30.19 23.51 -12.39
CA LEU A 448 31.64 23.72 -12.41
C LEU A 448 32.38 22.57 -11.74
N ILE A 449 31.97 22.19 -10.53
CA ILE A 449 32.68 21.15 -9.76
C ILE A 449 32.56 19.80 -10.45
N ALA A 450 31.42 19.51 -11.08
CA ALA A 450 31.21 18.28 -11.83
C ALA A 450 32.11 18.17 -13.07
N GLU A 451 32.40 19.27 -13.76
CA GLU A 451 33.28 19.24 -14.96
C GLU A 451 34.78 19.35 -14.63
N THR A 452 35.13 19.84 -13.43
CA THR A 452 36.53 20.06 -13.03
C THR A 452 37.09 19.00 -12.08
N THR A 453 36.24 18.14 -11.50
CA THR A 453 36.65 17.10 -10.56
C THR A 453 36.77 15.75 -11.27
N LYS A 454 37.96 15.12 -11.20
CA LYS A 454 38.17 13.77 -11.76
C LYS A 454 37.25 12.75 -11.09
N GLY A 455 36.55 11.95 -11.89
CA GLY A 455 35.62 10.91 -11.41
C GLY A 455 34.18 11.38 -11.18
N ALA A 456 33.89 12.68 -11.34
CA ALA A 456 32.52 13.18 -11.30
C ALA A 456 31.76 12.91 -12.62
N ASN A 457 30.44 12.77 -12.54
CA ASN A 457 29.60 12.58 -13.72
C ASN A 457 29.43 13.90 -14.49
N ARG A 458 29.51 13.83 -15.82
CA ARG A 458 29.50 15.00 -16.69
C ARG A 458 28.16 15.71 -16.73
N VAL A 459 28.21 17.03 -16.89
CA VAL A 459 27.02 17.86 -16.99
C VAL A 459 26.44 17.73 -18.40
N THR A 460 25.12 17.54 -18.44
CA THR A 460 24.33 17.50 -19.66
C THR A 460 23.59 18.81 -19.86
N LYS A 461 23.00 19.31 -18.77
CA LYS A 461 22.13 20.47 -18.80
C LYS A 461 22.05 21.09 -17.42
N VAL A 462 22.06 22.41 -17.35
CA VAL A 462 21.85 23.21 -16.14
C VAL A 462 20.62 24.07 -16.38
N SER A 463 19.68 24.10 -15.43
CA SER A 463 18.47 24.90 -15.56
C SER A 463 18.10 25.57 -14.24
N ILE A 464 17.69 26.83 -14.31
CA ILE A 464 17.16 27.59 -13.18
C ILE A 464 15.62 27.65 -13.19
N ILE A 465 14.99 26.82 -14.02
CA ILE A 465 13.54 26.73 -14.15
C ILE A 465 13.00 25.75 -13.09
N PRO A 466 12.00 26.15 -12.28
CA PRO A 466 11.54 25.33 -11.18
C PRO A 466 10.74 24.13 -11.70
N ARG A 467 11.11 22.93 -11.25
CA ARG A 467 10.42 21.67 -11.56
C ARG A 467 9.97 20.93 -10.30
N GLY A 468 8.82 20.25 -10.40
CA GLY A 468 8.32 19.40 -9.31
C GLY A 468 7.96 20.17 -8.02
N LEU A 469 8.01 19.47 -6.89
CA LEU A 469 7.62 20.01 -5.58
C LEU A 469 8.76 20.74 -4.85
N ALA A 470 10.01 20.32 -5.06
CA ALA A 470 11.17 20.77 -4.27
C ALA A 470 12.31 21.44 -5.07
N ALA A 471 12.42 21.23 -6.38
CA ALA A 471 13.53 21.76 -7.17
C ALA A 471 13.25 23.20 -7.64
N LEU A 472 14.09 24.15 -7.18
CA LEU A 472 14.07 25.54 -7.67
C LEU A 472 14.94 25.71 -8.93
N GLY A 473 15.93 24.84 -9.11
CA GLY A 473 16.76 24.62 -10.29
C GLY A 473 17.26 23.17 -10.27
N TYR A 474 17.99 22.75 -11.30
CA TYR A 474 18.62 21.44 -11.33
C TYR A 474 19.79 21.38 -12.33
N THR A 475 20.78 20.55 -11.98
CA THR A 475 21.89 20.16 -12.83
C THR A 475 21.75 18.68 -13.19
N LEU A 476 21.60 18.37 -14.48
CA LEU A 476 21.54 17.00 -14.96
C LEU A 476 22.92 16.49 -15.32
N HIS A 477 23.26 15.34 -14.77
CA HIS A 477 24.46 14.60 -15.12
C HIS A 477 24.12 13.44 -16.06
N THR A 478 24.96 13.19 -17.07
CA THR A 478 24.88 11.95 -17.84
C THR A 478 25.81 10.93 -17.19
N PRO A 479 25.31 9.80 -16.68
CA PRO A 479 26.15 8.70 -16.27
C PRO A 479 26.90 8.17 -17.49
N GLU A 480 28.23 8.05 -17.39
CA GLU A 480 29.05 7.66 -18.54
C GLU A 480 28.84 6.20 -18.94
N GLU A 481 28.47 5.33 -17.99
CA GLU A 481 28.17 3.90 -18.20
C GLU A 481 27.34 3.33 -17.04
N ASN A 482 26.73 2.14 -17.21
CA ASN A 482 26.15 1.38 -16.09
C ASN A 482 27.30 0.84 -15.20
N LYS A 483 27.98 1.72 -14.47
CA LYS A 483 29.03 1.34 -13.51
C LYS A 483 28.37 0.65 -12.31
N PHE A 484 28.64 -0.64 -12.15
CA PHE A 484 28.18 -1.43 -10.99
C PHE A 484 29.07 -1.24 -9.75
N MET A 485 30.29 -0.73 -9.95
CA MET A 485 31.28 -0.51 -8.90
C MET A 485 31.77 0.93 -9.00
N MET A 486 31.82 1.61 -7.85
CA MET A 486 32.39 2.96 -7.74
C MET A 486 33.66 2.91 -6.90
N GLN A 487 34.69 3.60 -7.35
CA GLN A 487 35.92 3.75 -6.60
C GLN A 487 35.78 4.84 -5.54
N ARG A 488 36.63 4.79 -4.50
CA ARG A 488 36.63 5.79 -3.42
C ARG A 488 36.73 7.22 -3.95
N HIS A 489 37.54 7.47 -4.97
CA HIS A 489 37.72 8.81 -5.52
C HIS A 489 36.47 9.33 -6.25
N GLU A 490 35.71 8.45 -6.91
CA GLU A 490 34.43 8.80 -7.58
C GLU A 490 33.35 9.16 -6.56
N LEU A 491 33.26 8.41 -5.46
CA LEU A 491 32.33 8.74 -4.36
C LEU A 491 32.69 10.07 -3.69
N MET A 492 33.98 10.34 -3.50
CA MET A 492 34.45 11.64 -3.00
C MET A 492 34.16 12.78 -3.97
N ALA A 493 34.30 12.54 -5.28
CA ALA A 493 33.93 13.52 -6.31
C ALA A 493 32.42 13.81 -6.30
N GLU A 494 31.57 12.80 -6.09
CA GLU A 494 30.12 13.02 -5.92
C GLU A 494 29.83 13.87 -4.67
N VAL A 495 30.52 13.62 -3.56
CA VAL A 495 30.41 14.46 -2.35
C VAL A 495 30.81 15.91 -2.64
N ASP A 496 31.88 16.15 -3.40
CA ASP A 496 32.30 17.51 -3.78
C ASP A 496 31.23 18.22 -4.61
N VAL A 497 30.65 17.52 -5.59
CA VAL A 497 29.59 18.07 -6.44
C VAL A 497 28.39 18.43 -5.58
N LEU A 498 27.95 17.57 -4.66
CA LEU A 498 26.83 17.85 -3.77
C LEU A 498 27.09 19.06 -2.85
N LEU A 499 28.33 19.26 -2.40
CA LEU A 499 28.70 20.40 -1.57
C LEU A 499 28.80 21.73 -2.36
N ALA A 500 28.90 21.66 -3.69
CA ALA A 500 29.17 22.80 -4.54
C ALA A 500 28.08 23.88 -4.54
N GLY A 501 26.80 23.49 -4.52
CA GLY A 501 25.69 24.44 -4.51
C GLY A 501 25.74 25.36 -3.28
N ARG A 502 25.87 24.77 -2.09
CA ARG A 502 26.04 25.53 -0.84
C ARG A 502 27.30 26.38 -0.83
N ALA A 503 28.42 25.84 -1.30
CA ALA A 503 29.68 26.55 -1.34
C ALA A 503 29.62 27.77 -2.28
N ALA A 504 28.90 27.67 -3.40
CA ALA A 504 28.70 28.79 -4.31
C ALA A 504 27.87 29.92 -3.67
N GLU A 505 26.80 29.57 -2.94
CA GLU A 505 26.05 30.56 -2.16
C GLU A 505 26.95 31.30 -1.16
N GLU A 506 27.79 30.58 -0.42
CA GLU A 506 28.71 31.20 0.55
C GLU A 506 29.73 32.13 -0.12
N VAL A 507 30.31 31.73 -1.25
CA VAL A 507 31.36 32.50 -1.94
C VAL A 507 30.79 33.76 -2.60
N PHE A 508 29.71 33.62 -3.37
CA PHE A 508 29.22 34.69 -4.25
C PHE A 508 28.07 35.50 -3.63
N ILE A 509 27.24 34.87 -2.79
CA ILE A 509 26.07 35.50 -2.17
C ILE A 509 26.38 35.95 -0.74
N LYS A 510 27.32 35.27 -0.06
CA LYS A 510 27.71 35.51 1.35
C LYS A 510 26.58 35.25 2.36
N GLU A 511 25.55 34.53 1.94
CA GLU A 511 24.41 34.11 2.74
C GLU A 511 24.00 32.71 2.29
N ILE A 512 23.74 31.80 3.24
CA ILE A 512 23.36 30.42 2.97
C ILE A 512 21.83 30.26 2.97
N SER A 513 21.32 29.45 2.05
CA SER A 513 19.90 29.14 1.89
C SER A 513 19.54 27.75 2.43
N THR A 514 18.25 27.43 2.43
CA THR A 514 17.74 26.08 2.72
C THR A 514 17.75 25.15 1.50
N GLY A 515 18.17 25.63 0.32
CA GLY A 515 18.15 24.87 -0.93
C GLY A 515 19.07 23.65 -0.92
N ALA A 516 20.22 23.75 -0.25
CA ALA A 516 21.23 22.68 -0.17
C ALA A 516 20.88 21.53 0.80
N GLY A 517 19.67 21.50 1.37
CA GLY A 517 19.30 20.50 2.38
C GLY A 517 19.40 19.05 1.87
N ASN A 518 18.88 18.80 0.67
CA ASN A 518 18.93 17.48 0.03
C ASN A 518 20.36 17.07 -0.35
N ASP A 519 21.19 18.02 -0.77
CA ASP A 519 22.57 17.71 -1.18
C ASP A 519 23.44 17.36 0.04
N LEU A 520 23.23 18.04 1.17
CA LEU A 520 23.89 17.72 2.43
C LEU A 520 23.46 16.35 2.97
N GLU A 521 22.17 16.01 2.88
CA GLU A 521 21.66 14.69 3.25
C GLU A 521 22.33 13.59 2.42
N ARG A 522 22.33 13.74 1.09
CA ARG A 522 22.97 12.79 0.17
C ARG A 522 24.47 12.67 0.39
N ALA A 523 25.19 13.78 0.57
CA ALA A 523 26.63 13.76 0.84
C ALA A 523 26.93 13.02 2.15
N THR A 524 26.11 13.25 3.18
CA THR A 524 26.21 12.55 4.47
C THR A 524 25.97 11.05 4.32
N ASP A 525 24.97 10.65 3.54
CA ASP A 525 24.63 9.24 3.34
C ASP A 525 25.69 8.48 2.53
N ILE A 526 26.32 9.14 1.55
CA ILE A 526 27.47 8.58 0.82
C ILE A 526 28.61 8.31 1.79
N LEU A 527 29.03 9.30 2.58
CA LEU A 527 30.12 9.14 3.54
C LEU A 527 29.81 8.09 4.61
N ARG A 528 28.57 8.05 5.11
CA ARG A 528 28.13 7.00 6.03
C ARG A 528 28.23 5.62 5.39
N SER A 529 27.79 5.46 4.14
CA SER A 529 27.88 4.20 3.41
C SER A 529 29.32 3.77 3.14
N MET A 530 30.21 4.72 2.85
CA MET A 530 31.65 4.47 2.67
C MET A 530 32.28 3.81 3.90
N ILE A 531 31.88 4.23 5.11
CA ILE A 531 32.43 3.70 6.36
C ILE A 531 31.68 2.44 6.80
N SER A 532 30.35 2.52 6.86
CA SER A 532 29.53 1.48 7.50
C SER A 532 29.33 0.25 6.63
N ILE A 533 29.35 0.40 5.30
CA ILE A 533 29.01 -0.67 4.35
C ILE A 533 30.22 -1.07 3.50
N TYR A 534 30.96 -0.10 2.97
CA TYR A 534 32.03 -0.38 1.99
C TYR A 534 33.41 -0.58 2.59
N GLY A 535 33.62 -0.30 3.88
CA GLY A 535 34.92 -0.46 4.54
C GLY A 535 36.01 0.46 3.96
N MET A 536 35.64 1.65 3.50
CA MET A 536 36.55 2.63 2.88
C MET A 536 37.18 3.58 3.91
N SER A 537 37.25 3.21 5.19
CA SER A 537 37.79 4.03 6.27
C SER A 537 38.56 3.20 7.28
N ASP A 538 39.63 3.76 7.84
CA ASP A 538 40.47 3.12 8.85
C ASP A 538 39.74 2.93 10.20
N ILE A 539 38.58 3.55 10.40
CA ILE A 539 37.80 3.46 11.66
C ILE A 539 37.24 2.06 11.85
N ALA A 540 36.55 1.54 10.84
CA ALA A 540 36.04 0.19 10.81
C ALA A 540 37.06 -0.78 10.18
N GLY A 541 38.03 -0.27 9.43
CA GLY A 541 38.88 -1.06 8.56
C GLY A 541 38.02 -1.81 7.55
N LEU A 542 38.21 -3.13 7.47
CA LEU A 542 37.44 -4.01 6.59
C LEU A 542 36.13 -4.51 7.22
N MET A 543 35.79 -4.04 8.43
CA MET A 543 34.56 -4.44 9.12
C MET A 543 33.34 -3.72 8.53
N VAL A 544 32.27 -4.47 8.30
CA VAL A 544 30.95 -3.92 7.95
C VAL A 544 30.20 -3.60 9.24
N LEU A 545 29.94 -2.32 9.50
CA LEU A 545 29.25 -1.85 10.71
C LEU A 545 27.73 -1.96 10.58
N GLU A 546 27.20 -1.82 9.36
CA GLU A 546 25.76 -1.88 9.08
C GLU A 546 25.46 -2.83 7.92
N LYS A 547 24.49 -3.73 8.13
CA LYS A 547 23.97 -4.57 7.05
C LYS A 547 22.90 -3.79 6.30
N ARG A 548 22.95 -3.78 4.96
CA ARG A 548 21.85 -3.25 4.11
C ARG A 548 20.56 -4.03 4.42
N ARG A 549 19.70 -3.46 5.26
CA ARG A 549 18.29 -3.88 5.38
C ARG A 549 17.44 -2.90 4.60
N SER A 550 16.49 -3.38 3.80
CA SER A 550 15.51 -2.50 3.16
C SER A 550 14.66 -1.85 4.26
N THR A 551 14.84 -0.54 4.49
CA THR A 551 14.26 0.26 5.58
C THR A 551 12.72 0.40 5.53
N PHE A 552 12.04 -0.37 4.68
CA PHE A 552 10.61 -0.24 4.42
C PHE A 552 9.72 -1.00 5.42
N LEU A 553 10.29 -1.70 6.40
CA LEU A 553 9.55 -2.37 7.48
C LEU A 553 9.96 -1.83 8.84
N ALA A 554 8.98 -1.19 9.48
CA ALA A 554 8.92 -0.80 10.89
C ALA A 554 9.90 0.30 11.33
N GLY A 555 9.33 1.35 11.96
CA GLY A 555 10.04 2.35 12.75
C GLY A 555 10.66 1.78 14.03
N GLY A 556 11.33 0.64 13.93
CA GLY A 556 12.33 0.23 14.92
C GLY A 556 13.64 0.91 14.58
N GLN A 557 14.34 1.41 15.60
CA GLN A 557 15.74 1.81 15.44
C GLN A 557 16.49 0.69 14.72
N ALA A 558 17.28 1.04 13.72
CA ALA A 558 18.28 0.13 13.19
C ALA A 558 19.12 -0.32 14.41
N ASP A 559 19.07 -1.61 14.73
CA ASP A 559 19.98 -2.17 15.73
C ASP A 559 21.39 -1.89 15.23
N ARG A 560 22.08 -0.96 15.92
CA ARG A 560 23.48 -0.66 15.67
C ARG A 560 24.26 -1.84 16.22
N ASP A 561 24.88 -2.62 15.34
CA ASP A 561 25.72 -3.78 15.70
C ASP A 561 27.12 -3.32 16.23
N TYR A 562 27.28 -2.05 16.64
CA TYR A 562 28.55 -1.46 17.05
C TYR A 562 28.38 -0.54 18.29
N SER A 563 29.48 -0.33 19.02
CA SER A 563 29.48 0.44 20.27
C SER A 563 29.26 1.94 20.05
N ASP A 564 28.75 2.65 21.06
CA ASP A 564 28.59 4.11 21.02
C ASP A 564 29.90 4.85 20.72
N ARG A 565 31.03 4.33 21.20
CA ARG A 565 32.36 4.88 20.87
C ARG A 565 32.70 4.75 19.39
N THR A 566 32.25 3.69 18.73
CA THR A 566 32.42 3.53 17.28
C THR A 566 31.47 4.47 16.54
N ALA A 567 30.25 4.66 17.04
CA ALA A 567 29.29 5.64 16.51
C ALA A 567 29.87 7.05 16.52
N GLU A 568 30.43 7.48 17.66
CA GLU A 568 31.07 8.79 17.81
C GLU A 568 32.19 9.01 16.78
N LYS A 569 33.04 7.99 16.55
CA LYS A 569 34.10 8.05 15.54
C LYS A 569 33.55 8.16 14.12
N VAL A 570 32.47 7.44 13.80
CA VAL A 570 31.80 7.53 12.49
C VAL A 570 31.28 8.94 12.26
N ASP A 571 30.60 9.52 13.25
CA ASP A 571 30.07 10.87 13.18
C ASP A 571 31.20 11.93 13.06
N GLU A 572 32.29 11.77 13.81
CA GLU A 572 33.47 12.63 13.73
C GLU A 572 34.14 12.58 12.36
N PHE A 573 34.24 11.40 11.74
CA PHE A 573 34.78 11.25 10.40
C PHE A 573 33.93 11.93 9.36
N ILE A 574 32.60 11.73 9.41
CA ILE A 574 31.67 12.36 8.46
C ILE A 574 31.82 13.87 8.56
N LYS A 575 31.80 14.43 9.78
CA LYS A 575 31.95 15.87 10.01
C LYS A 575 33.28 16.40 9.48
N THR A 576 34.40 15.76 9.85
CA THR A 576 35.75 16.20 9.45
C THR A 576 35.92 16.12 7.94
N THR A 577 35.47 15.03 7.32
CA THR A 577 35.55 14.84 5.87
C THR A 577 34.71 15.86 5.13
N LEU A 578 33.47 16.13 5.58
CA LEU A 578 32.63 17.18 4.99
C LEU A 578 33.30 18.55 5.08
N ASP A 579 33.87 18.91 6.24
CA ASP A 579 34.56 20.19 6.43
C ASP A 579 35.79 20.32 5.52
N GLU A 580 36.57 19.26 5.34
CA GLU A 580 37.73 19.21 4.45
C GLU A 580 37.33 19.36 2.98
N ARG A 581 36.35 18.56 2.53
CA ARG A 581 35.85 18.63 1.15
C ARG A 581 35.20 19.97 0.86
N TYR A 582 34.43 20.51 1.81
CA TYR A 582 33.78 21.81 1.67
C TYR A 582 34.82 22.94 1.49
N LYS A 583 35.92 22.93 2.25
CA LYS A 583 37.03 23.90 2.07
C LYS A 583 37.68 23.78 0.70
N HIS A 584 37.92 22.57 0.22
CA HIS A 584 38.47 22.32 -1.12
C HIS A 584 37.54 22.86 -2.22
N VAL A 585 36.24 22.63 -2.09
CA VAL A 585 35.23 23.13 -3.03
C VAL A 585 35.15 24.66 -3.00
N LEU A 586 35.19 25.29 -1.81
CA LEU A 586 35.24 26.75 -1.67
C LEU A 586 36.46 27.37 -2.37
N GLU A 587 37.64 26.77 -2.22
CA GLU A 587 38.87 27.23 -2.88
C GLU A 587 38.78 27.12 -4.40
N THR A 588 38.23 26.01 -4.89
CA THR A 588 38.01 25.80 -6.32
C THR A 588 37.03 26.83 -6.89
N LEU A 589 35.89 27.06 -6.24
CA LEU A 589 34.92 28.06 -6.67
C LEU A 589 35.49 29.49 -6.67
N ARG A 590 36.31 29.85 -5.67
CA ARG A 590 37.02 31.13 -5.66
C ARG A 590 38.02 31.27 -6.80
N THR A 591 38.70 30.17 -7.14
CA THR A 591 39.66 30.14 -8.25
C THR A 591 38.99 30.33 -9.60
N TYR A 592 37.75 29.84 -9.76
CA TYR A 592 36.95 29.93 -11.00
C TYR A 592 35.84 30.99 -10.94
N GLY A 593 36.02 32.03 -10.12
CA GLY A 593 35.00 33.06 -9.89
C GLY A 593 34.43 33.68 -11.16
N ASP A 594 35.30 34.11 -12.09
CA ASP A 594 34.83 34.75 -13.32
C ASP A 594 34.10 33.77 -14.26
N ALA A 595 34.45 32.49 -14.22
CA ALA A 595 33.76 31.46 -15.00
C ALA A 595 32.32 31.26 -14.47
N ILE A 596 32.15 31.25 -13.15
CA ILE A 596 30.81 31.19 -12.53
C ILE A 596 29.98 32.41 -12.90
N GLU A 597 30.54 33.62 -12.85
CA GLU A 597 29.81 34.84 -13.25
C GLU A 597 29.35 34.76 -14.73
N LYS A 598 30.22 34.31 -15.64
CA LYS A 598 29.85 34.07 -17.05
C LYS A 598 28.75 32.99 -17.19
N MET A 599 28.78 31.93 -16.38
CA MET A 599 27.71 30.91 -16.38
C MET A 599 26.39 31.47 -15.87
N VAL A 600 26.42 32.27 -14.81
CA VAL A 600 25.24 32.93 -14.25
C VAL A 600 24.65 33.90 -15.28
N GLU A 601 25.45 34.72 -15.95
CA GLU A 601 24.99 35.59 -17.04
C GLU A 601 24.27 34.79 -18.13
N ALA A 602 24.87 33.69 -18.60
CA ALA A 602 24.26 32.81 -19.59
C ALA A 602 22.93 32.19 -19.09
N LEU A 603 22.86 31.79 -17.81
CA LEU A 603 21.63 31.29 -17.20
C LEU A 603 20.56 32.38 -17.04
N TYR A 604 20.93 33.64 -16.88
CA TYR A 604 19.96 34.74 -16.83
C TYR A 604 19.35 35.04 -18.21
N GLU A 605 20.12 34.87 -19.28
CA GLU A 605 19.69 35.08 -20.66
C GLU A 605 18.83 33.93 -21.19
N GLU A 606 19.29 32.69 -21.03
CA GLU A 606 18.67 31.50 -21.65
C GLU A 606 17.84 30.67 -20.67
N GLU A 607 17.92 30.94 -19.35
CA GLU A 607 17.30 30.18 -18.24
C GLU A 607 17.74 28.71 -18.13
N THR A 608 18.50 28.24 -19.12
CA THR A 608 18.94 26.88 -19.29
C THR A 608 20.15 26.88 -20.22
N ILE A 609 21.22 26.18 -19.82
CA ILE A 609 22.42 26.00 -20.64
C ILE A 609 22.77 24.52 -20.78
N GLU A 610 23.29 24.14 -21.94
CA GLU A 610 23.77 22.79 -22.19
C GLU A 610 25.19 22.59 -21.61
N GLY A 611 25.53 21.34 -21.28
CA GLY A 611 26.85 20.99 -20.74
C GLY A 611 28.01 21.34 -21.68
N ALA A 612 27.77 21.37 -23.00
CA ALA A 612 28.77 21.84 -23.97
C ALA A 612 29.13 23.31 -23.74
N LYS A 613 28.14 24.17 -23.48
CA LYS A 613 28.34 25.60 -23.18
C LYS A 613 29.02 25.79 -21.83
N VAL A 614 28.68 24.98 -20.81
CA VAL A 614 29.39 24.99 -19.52
C VAL A 614 30.89 24.72 -19.72
N ARG A 615 31.23 23.67 -20.47
CA ARG A 615 32.63 23.32 -20.77
C ARG A 615 33.34 24.40 -21.57
N GLU A 616 32.66 25.03 -22.52
CA GLU A 616 33.22 26.15 -23.29
C GLU A 616 33.60 27.33 -22.38
N ILE A 617 32.73 27.71 -21.44
CA ILE A 617 32.99 28.80 -20.49
C ILE A 617 34.22 28.48 -19.63
N ILE A 618 34.32 27.25 -19.11
CA ILE A 618 35.46 26.79 -18.30
C ILE A 618 36.75 26.80 -19.12
N ALA A 619 36.72 26.20 -20.32
CA ALA A 619 37.90 26.12 -21.19
C ALA A 619 38.42 27.51 -21.59
N ASN A 620 37.52 28.45 -21.87
CA ASN A 620 37.90 29.83 -22.20
C ASN A 620 38.54 30.53 -21.00
N TYR A 621 38.00 30.34 -19.80
CA TYR A 621 38.57 30.88 -18.56
C TYR A 621 39.99 30.34 -18.28
N GLU A 622 40.18 29.02 -18.42
CA GLU A 622 41.48 28.39 -18.22
C GLU A 622 42.53 28.91 -19.22
N LYS A 623 42.13 29.08 -20.50
CA LYS A 623 42.99 29.66 -21.55
C LYS A 623 43.35 31.11 -21.28
N GLU A 624 42.38 31.94 -20.88
CA GLU A 624 42.60 33.36 -20.56
C GLU A 624 43.61 33.54 -19.41
N ARG A 625 43.67 32.59 -18.46
CA ARG A 625 44.56 32.64 -17.30
C ARG A 625 45.80 31.75 -17.39
N GLY A 626 46.00 31.05 -18.52
CA GLY A 626 47.13 30.14 -18.72
C GLY A 626 47.17 28.97 -17.72
N MET A 627 46.01 28.52 -17.25
CA MET A 627 45.90 27.41 -16.30
C MET A 627 45.93 26.05 -17.03
N PRO A 628 46.47 24.99 -16.41
CA PRO A 628 46.30 23.64 -16.94
C PRO A 628 44.82 23.26 -16.90
N SER A 629 44.33 22.70 -18.01
CA SER A 629 42.93 22.28 -18.13
C SER A 629 42.57 21.26 -17.06
N ARG A 630 41.60 21.60 -16.22
CA ARG A 630 40.99 20.67 -15.24
C ARG A 630 39.74 20.00 -15.80
N LEU A 631 39.33 20.37 -17.01
CA LEU A 631 38.24 19.68 -17.69
C LEU A 631 38.55 18.20 -17.88
N VAL A 632 37.62 17.34 -17.46
CA VAL A 632 37.72 15.89 -17.66
C VAL A 632 37.67 15.59 -19.17
N ASN A 633 38.74 14.99 -19.70
CA ASN A 633 38.88 14.71 -21.13
C ASN A 633 38.09 13.46 -21.57
N LEU A 634 37.51 13.51 -22.77
CA LEU A 634 36.73 12.42 -23.38
C LEU A 634 37.54 11.15 -23.67
N GLU A 635 38.88 11.25 -23.74
CA GLU A 635 39.76 10.17 -24.18
C GLU A 635 40.41 9.38 -23.01
N GLU A 636 40.63 10.00 -21.84
CA GLU A 636 41.21 9.29 -20.69
C GLU A 636 40.28 8.17 -20.19
N ASN A 637 38.96 8.34 -20.31
CA ASN A 637 38.00 7.29 -19.97
C ASN A 637 37.94 6.15 -21.00
N LYS A 638 38.43 6.33 -22.24
CA LYS A 638 38.54 5.22 -23.20
C LYS A 638 39.82 4.41 -23.01
N GLU A 639 40.90 5.05 -22.57
CA GLU A 639 42.19 4.38 -22.33
C GLU A 639 42.26 3.71 -20.95
N GLU A 640 41.61 4.23 -19.90
CA GLU A 640 41.48 3.53 -18.60
C GLU A 640 40.48 2.34 -18.65
N GLN A 641 39.71 2.20 -19.73
CA GLN A 641 38.71 1.13 -19.95
C GLN A 641 39.13 0.06 -20.98
N ALA A 642 40.33 0.17 -21.57
CA ALA A 642 40.86 -0.77 -22.57
C ALA A 642 41.70 -1.90 -21.97
#